data_AF-A0A369S9D7-F1
#
_entry.id   AF-A0A369S9D7-F1
#
_cell.length_a   1.000
_cell.length_b   1.000
_cell.length_c   1.000
_cell.angle_alpha   90.00
_cell.angle_beta   90.00
_cell.angle_gamma   90.00
#
_symmetry.space_group_name_H-M   'P 1'
#
loop_
_entity.id
_entity.type
_entity.pdbx_description
1 polymer ?
#
loop_
_entity_poly.entity_id
_entity_poly.type
_entity_poly.pdbx_seq_one_letter_code
_entity_poly.pdbx_strand_id
1 'polypeptide(L)'
;MTSEDAKKYLQSKKIPQLFESLLAGLMYNRPTNHVDFLSDCLEKIKDDREKDLQWSSFLKPLPNIERGKGGNLSEPFNGNDADLMFETEAPYLDMKGKEPLPPISKSFPKTKDTTYIFVQGGPGSGKREVCKGIEDRFGLTYLSIGDIMREEVEKKSEAGIIIKEAMKNGLLVPQYVVIEILEDVMLKLYNDQGYVIEGFPRDLSQAKQFELEVGECAFLIDLKSDPERMQRRLERRVKFNDRLDDSVDNIKRKLDLYDQFTVPVINYYNSLGKVRQVDVDRDIDDVIEDIANIVMAEPTCAAIAATALINSLDTNVMEDSPHEAAVTEDKILSEPDGKLSPDLQPSNLNGHDTTMASAEEMVIPEQRDLIGGDTGRSLDEIMAEGAEPKIEPSAPEETTLVANSVTGDNMETSQEEAKEMISNEVMEEEIVAAESNVQGGEGRPLEEVVAEQEANEQTSMEREKEILESAKIIFIIGGPASGKRTQATRIVEKYGYTHLSYGDLLRAEIEQQSERGRLLKQSAEQGQSASDDIMVDVMRDIILQNQNPNGYLISGFPSRLSQSAKFESDIASCQIVFYLDCSDDTMIERLASSNDANDEALKIRLGTFRDSIEAVTDYYQDKEVLNKISAEGSPDEVFTEICNSLNAEPVKEVEETKETQEDVWKPNNVIFVIGGPGCGKGTQCKNIVEKYGFAHLSIGDLLRAEVKSGSKRGEQLTQLMEKGELVSDDIVLELLRDAIFSIKNENGYIIDGYPRQLSQGIQFDSDVTECRAMLYFECSDDTMISRLLERAKTSGRVDDNEETIKLRLKTFHELTQPAVEHYRDSGKLMTVSAEGTPDEVFVEVCQAFDNHL
;
A
#
# COMPACT_ATOMS: atom_id res chain seq x y z
N MET A 1 -27.45 -24.77 31.19
CA MET A 1 -27.98 -23.58 31.90
C MET A 1 -28.61 -22.65 30.89
N THR A 2 -29.56 -21.80 31.29
CA THR A 2 -29.99 -20.66 30.47
C THR A 2 -29.04 -19.47 30.67
N SER A 3 -29.09 -18.48 29.78
CA SER A 3 -28.35 -17.20 29.96
C SER A 3 -28.74 -16.49 31.27
N GLU A 4 -30.00 -16.61 31.70
CA GLU A 4 -30.47 -16.03 32.97
C GLU A 4 -29.91 -16.76 34.20
N ASP A 5 -29.71 -18.08 34.12
CA ASP A 5 -29.05 -18.86 35.18
C ASP A 5 -27.58 -18.49 35.30
N ALA A 6 -26.88 -18.31 34.18
CA ALA A 6 -25.49 -17.86 34.16
C ALA A 6 -25.34 -16.47 34.78
N LYS A 7 -26.22 -15.52 34.42
CA LYS A 7 -26.22 -14.18 35.01
C LYS A 7 -26.51 -14.20 36.52
N LYS A 8 -27.46 -15.02 36.97
CA LYS A 8 -27.73 -15.24 38.41
C LYS A 8 -26.55 -15.88 39.13
N TYR A 9 -25.87 -16.85 38.52
CA TYR A 9 -24.68 -17.48 39.11
C TYR A 9 -23.57 -16.45 39.36
N LEU A 10 -23.16 -15.71 38.32
CA LEU A 10 -22.11 -14.67 38.41
C LEU A 10 -22.42 -13.61 39.47
N GLN A 11 -23.67 -13.12 39.52
CA GLN A 11 -24.12 -12.17 40.54
C GLN A 11 -24.12 -12.77 41.95
N SER A 12 -24.66 -13.99 42.12
CA SER A 12 -24.72 -14.68 43.43
C SER A 12 -23.34 -15.00 44.03
N LYS A 13 -22.31 -15.06 43.19
CA LYS A 13 -20.93 -15.37 43.55
C LYS A 13 -20.01 -14.13 43.59
N LYS A 14 -20.54 -12.92 43.36
CA LYS A 14 -19.77 -11.66 43.29
C LYS A 14 -18.55 -11.73 42.34
N ILE A 15 -18.66 -12.47 41.24
CA ILE A 15 -17.54 -12.68 40.30
C ILE A 15 -17.07 -11.37 39.66
N PRO A 16 -17.94 -10.41 39.24
CA PRO A 16 -17.47 -9.12 38.73
C PRO A 16 -16.61 -8.36 39.75
N GLN A 17 -17.06 -8.27 41.01
CA GLN A 17 -16.33 -7.60 42.09
C GLN A 17 -14.99 -8.28 42.42
N LEU A 18 -14.92 -9.61 42.24
CA LEU A 18 -13.67 -10.36 42.32
C LEU A 18 -12.66 -9.89 41.26
N PHE A 19 -13.04 -9.89 39.98
CA PHE A 19 -12.19 -9.41 38.90
C PHE A 19 -11.79 -7.94 39.07
N GLU A 20 -12.74 -7.05 39.41
CA GLU A 20 -12.48 -5.63 39.70
C GLU A 20 -11.41 -5.45 40.78
N SER A 21 -11.51 -6.19 41.90
CA SER A 21 -10.54 -6.09 42.99
C SER A 21 -9.15 -6.62 42.62
N LEU A 22 -9.07 -7.72 41.87
CA LEU A 22 -7.81 -8.32 41.42
C LEU A 22 -7.09 -7.43 40.40
N LEU A 23 -7.83 -6.88 39.44
CA LEU A 23 -7.30 -5.96 38.42
C LEU A 23 -6.83 -4.64 39.04
N ALA A 24 -7.60 -4.04 39.95
CA ALA A 24 -7.18 -2.87 40.71
C ALA A 24 -5.91 -3.15 41.53
N GLY A 25 -5.83 -4.33 42.15
CA GLY A 25 -4.63 -4.84 42.83
C GLY A 25 -3.41 -4.90 41.92
N LEU A 26 -3.53 -5.52 40.74
CA LEU A 26 -2.45 -5.62 39.75
C LEU A 26 -1.98 -4.25 39.26
N MET A 27 -2.90 -3.42 38.76
CA MET A 27 -2.60 -2.11 38.15
C MET A 27 -1.92 -1.16 39.14
N TYR A 28 -2.30 -1.21 40.42
CA TYR A 28 -1.74 -0.38 41.47
C TYR A 28 -0.39 -0.90 42.00
N ASN A 29 -0.25 -2.22 42.18
CA ASN A 29 0.97 -2.78 42.77
C ASN A 29 2.09 -3.06 41.76
N ARG A 30 1.76 -3.20 40.47
CA ARG A 30 2.68 -3.54 39.35
C ARG A 30 3.71 -4.63 39.74
N PRO A 31 3.26 -5.81 40.18
CA PRO A 31 4.14 -6.88 40.63
C PRO A 31 4.96 -7.44 39.46
N THR A 32 6.23 -7.77 39.69
CA THR A 32 7.10 -8.35 38.64
C THR A 32 6.67 -9.76 38.20
N ASN A 33 6.01 -10.53 39.08
CA ASN A 33 5.24 -11.71 38.68
C ASN A 33 3.74 -11.49 38.96
N HIS A 34 2.98 -11.35 37.89
CA HIS A 34 1.53 -11.12 37.93
C HIS A 34 0.76 -12.37 38.36
N VAL A 35 1.23 -13.57 38.00
CA VAL A 35 0.56 -14.86 38.28
C VAL A 35 0.64 -15.18 39.78
N ASP A 36 1.84 -15.05 40.36
CA ASP A 36 2.04 -15.23 41.81
C ASP A 36 1.12 -14.28 42.57
N PHE A 37 1.12 -12.98 42.22
CA PHE A 37 0.28 -11.97 42.89
C PHE A 37 -1.22 -12.29 42.81
N LEU A 38 -1.73 -12.75 41.66
CA LEU A 38 -3.13 -13.17 41.53
C LEU A 38 -3.45 -14.38 42.39
N SER A 39 -2.56 -15.39 42.41
CA SER A 39 -2.70 -16.57 43.27
C SER A 39 -2.75 -16.15 44.75
N ASP A 40 -1.80 -15.31 45.16
CA ASP A 40 -1.68 -14.74 46.50
C ASP A 40 -2.95 -13.99 46.93
N CYS A 41 -3.62 -13.28 46.02
CA CYS A 41 -4.87 -12.59 46.29
C CYS A 41 -6.06 -13.56 46.37
N LEU A 42 -6.12 -14.57 45.47
CA LEU A 42 -7.14 -15.60 45.49
C LEU A 42 -7.07 -16.49 46.75
N GLU A 43 -5.88 -16.78 47.29
CA GLU A 43 -5.74 -17.49 48.56
C GLU A 43 -6.27 -16.67 49.74
N LYS A 44 -5.96 -15.36 49.81
CA LYS A 44 -6.49 -14.47 50.86
C LYS A 44 -8.02 -14.40 50.86
N ILE A 45 -8.67 -14.58 49.71
CA ILE A 45 -10.15 -14.67 49.58
C ILE A 45 -10.69 -16.06 49.94
N LYS A 46 -9.94 -17.13 49.62
CA LYS A 46 -10.30 -18.52 50.01
C LYS A 46 -10.26 -18.72 51.52
N ASP A 47 -9.43 -17.97 52.24
CA ASP A 47 -9.33 -18.00 53.70
C ASP A 47 -10.36 -17.08 54.38
N ASP A 48 -10.53 -15.84 53.92
CA ASP A 48 -11.39 -14.83 54.56
C ASP A 48 -12.79 -14.73 53.91
N ARG A 49 -13.51 -15.86 53.88
CA ARG A 49 -14.75 -16.04 53.09
C ARG A 49 -15.96 -15.21 53.52
N GLU A 50 -15.90 -14.53 54.66
CA GLU A 50 -16.96 -13.64 55.15
C GLU A 50 -16.68 -12.15 54.86
N LYS A 51 -15.51 -11.82 54.29
CA LYS A 51 -15.14 -10.44 53.97
C LYS A 51 -15.96 -9.88 52.81
N ASP A 52 -16.52 -8.69 52.98
CA ASP A 52 -17.25 -8.02 51.91
C ASP A 52 -16.26 -7.42 50.90
N LEU A 53 -16.14 -8.07 49.74
CA LEU A 53 -15.09 -7.77 48.76
C LEU A 53 -15.37 -6.44 48.03
N GLN A 54 -14.43 -5.51 48.10
CA GLN A 54 -14.48 -4.21 47.40
C GLN A 54 -13.33 -4.11 46.38
N TRP A 55 -13.48 -3.23 45.38
CA TRP A 55 -12.45 -2.94 44.37
C TRP A 55 -11.08 -2.57 44.99
N SER A 56 -11.08 -1.98 46.19
CA SER A 56 -9.90 -1.52 46.91
C SER A 56 -9.17 -2.62 47.72
N SER A 57 -9.67 -3.85 47.75
CA SER A 57 -9.25 -4.91 48.70
C SER A 57 -7.76 -5.29 48.64
N PHE A 58 -7.09 -5.05 47.51
CA PHE A 58 -5.67 -5.40 47.29
C PHE A 58 -4.76 -4.18 47.06
N LEU A 59 -5.25 -2.97 47.36
CA LEU A 59 -4.47 -1.74 47.32
C LEU A 59 -3.67 -1.59 48.61
N LYS A 60 -2.43 -1.08 48.52
CA LYS A 60 -1.68 -0.66 49.71
C LYS A 60 -2.31 0.64 50.27
N PRO A 61 -2.31 0.86 51.60
CA PRO A 61 -2.80 2.12 52.17
C PRO A 61 -2.08 3.32 51.53
N LEU A 62 -2.86 4.31 51.08
CA LEU A 62 -2.32 5.56 50.55
C LEU A 62 -1.51 6.28 51.66
N PRO A 63 -0.38 6.92 51.32
CA PRO A 63 0.36 7.72 52.29
C PRO A 63 -0.48 8.89 52.78
N ASN A 64 -0.39 9.23 54.07
CA ASN A 64 -1.09 10.37 54.65
C ASN A 64 -0.59 11.68 54.03
N ILE A 65 -1.40 12.28 53.16
CA ILE A 65 -1.15 13.62 52.62
C ILE A 65 -1.33 14.64 53.76
N GLU A 66 -0.23 15.22 54.25
CA GLU A 66 -0.32 16.34 55.18
C GLU A 66 -1.02 17.52 54.52
N ARG A 67 -2.12 18.01 55.13
CA ARG A 67 -2.92 19.10 54.58
C ARG A 67 -2.14 20.42 54.62
N GLY A 68 -1.56 20.80 53.49
CA GLY A 68 -0.98 22.12 53.26
C GLY A 68 -1.95 23.25 53.62
N LYS A 69 -1.45 24.28 54.29
CA LYS A 69 -2.27 25.36 54.87
C LYS A 69 -2.72 26.35 53.78
N GLY A 70 -3.98 26.29 53.36
CA GLY A 70 -4.51 27.29 52.41
C GLY A 70 -5.96 27.10 51.96
N GLY A 71 -6.94 27.28 52.86
CA GLY A 71 -8.36 27.32 52.47
C GLY A 71 -9.29 26.84 53.58
N ASN A 72 -10.15 27.73 54.09
CA ASN A 72 -11.19 27.35 55.05
C ASN A 72 -12.41 26.78 54.32
N LEU A 73 -12.67 25.49 54.50
CA LEU A 73 -14.02 24.92 54.43
C LEU A 73 -14.36 24.32 55.80
N SER A 74 -15.56 24.58 56.28
CA SER A 74 -15.92 24.49 57.69
C SER A 74 -16.82 23.29 58.02
N GLU A 75 -16.42 22.56 59.06
CA GLU A 75 -17.23 21.60 59.83
C GLU A 75 -17.74 20.34 59.08
N PRO A 76 -18.13 19.27 59.80
CA PRO A 76 -18.54 18.01 59.18
C PRO A 76 -19.95 18.11 58.59
N PHE A 77 -20.12 17.70 57.33
CA PHE A 77 -21.43 17.62 56.69
C PHE A 77 -22.35 16.65 57.44
N ASN A 78 -23.51 17.14 57.86
CA ASN A 78 -24.49 16.39 58.64
C ASN A 78 -25.63 15.99 57.68
N GLY A 79 -25.68 14.72 57.27
CA GLY A 79 -26.34 14.30 56.03
C GLY A 79 -27.86 14.50 55.98
N ASN A 80 -28.31 15.59 55.35
CA ASN A 80 -29.71 15.83 54.98
C ASN A 80 -29.91 16.77 53.75
N ASP A 81 -28.85 17.35 53.19
CA ASP A 81 -28.94 18.15 51.95
C ASP A 81 -28.77 17.24 50.73
N ALA A 82 -29.73 17.26 49.79
CA ALA A 82 -29.82 16.31 48.68
C ALA A 82 -29.23 16.81 47.35
N ASP A 83 -28.89 18.10 47.24
CA ASP A 83 -28.57 18.78 45.98
C ASP A 83 -27.06 18.91 45.67
N LEU A 84 -26.20 18.15 46.35
CA LEU A 84 -24.73 18.15 46.13
C LEU A 84 -24.13 16.73 46.15
N MET A 85 -24.61 15.86 45.28
CA MET A 85 -23.82 14.72 44.80
C MET A 85 -23.03 15.14 43.55
N PHE A 86 -21.76 14.75 43.48
CA PHE A 86 -21.12 14.55 42.18
C PHE A 86 -21.74 13.28 41.57
N GLU A 87 -22.10 13.30 40.30
CA GLU A 87 -22.72 12.16 39.59
C GLU A 87 -21.69 11.08 39.24
N THR A 88 -21.09 10.49 40.26
CA THR A 88 -20.35 9.22 40.14
C THR A 88 -21.34 8.06 40.34
N GLU A 89 -21.39 7.16 39.35
CA GLU A 89 -22.27 5.98 39.26
C GLU A 89 -23.75 6.28 38.92
N ALA A 90 -24.06 6.24 37.63
CA ALA A 90 -25.41 5.95 37.16
C ALA A 90 -25.83 4.53 37.65
N PRO A 91 -27.13 4.30 37.95
CA PRO A 91 -27.57 3.04 38.56
C PRO A 91 -27.34 1.82 37.65
N TYR A 92 -27.12 0.66 38.29
CA TYR A 92 -26.64 -0.62 37.75
C TYR A 92 -27.55 -1.32 36.70
N LEU A 93 -28.45 -0.61 36.03
CA LEU A 93 -29.23 -1.11 34.89
C LEU A 93 -28.51 -0.95 33.56
N ASP A 94 -27.56 -0.01 33.43
CA ASP A 94 -27.04 0.46 32.13
C ASP A 94 -25.91 -0.41 31.53
N MET A 95 -25.62 -1.59 32.11
CA MET A 95 -24.72 -2.60 31.53
C MET A 95 -25.41 -3.45 30.44
N LYS A 96 -26.09 -2.78 29.52
CA LYS A 96 -26.63 -3.34 28.26
C LYS A 96 -26.57 -2.26 27.17
N GLY A 97 -25.40 -2.12 26.53
CA GLY A 97 -25.19 -1.09 25.51
C GLY A 97 -23.76 -0.57 25.36
N LYS A 98 -22.77 -1.17 26.03
CA LYS A 98 -21.38 -1.04 25.59
C LYS A 98 -21.12 -2.08 24.51
N GLU A 99 -20.76 -1.61 23.33
CA GLU A 99 -20.20 -2.42 22.25
C GLU A 99 -18.92 -3.13 22.75
N PRO A 100 -18.53 -4.27 22.16
CA PRO A 100 -17.19 -4.81 22.37
C PRO A 100 -16.14 -3.76 21.98
N LEU A 101 -14.93 -3.87 22.54
CA LEU A 101 -13.80 -3.11 21.99
C LEU A 101 -13.65 -3.47 20.51
N PRO A 102 -13.36 -2.50 19.63
CA PRO A 102 -13.22 -2.78 18.20
C PRO A 102 -12.12 -3.82 17.98
N PRO A 103 -12.24 -4.68 16.95
CA PRO A 103 -11.14 -5.56 16.56
C PRO A 103 -9.90 -4.72 16.26
N ILE A 104 -8.71 -5.26 16.55
CA ILE A 104 -7.45 -4.56 16.31
C ILE A 104 -7.26 -4.43 14.80
N SER A 105 -7.64 -3.27 14.24
CA SER A 105 -7.40 -2.94 12.85
C SER A 105 -5.90 -2.75 12.61
N LYS A 106 -5.37 -3.33 11.53
CA LYS A 106 -3.97 -3.15 11.10
C LYS A 106 -3.64 -1.73 10.60
N SER A 107 -4.56 -0.78 10.74
CA SER A 107 -4.36 0.63 10.35
C SER A 107 -3.44 1.34 11.34
N PHE A 108 -2.42 2.06 10.86
CA PHE A 108 -1.56 2.85 11.75
C PHE A 108 -2.37 3.92 12.53
N PRO A 109 -2.16 4.12 13.85
CA PRO A 109 -2.94 5.09 14.61
C PRO A 109 -2.67 6.53 14.18
N LYS A 110 -3.66 7.15 13.50
CA LYS A 110 -3.63 8.57 13.12
C LYS A 110 -3.77 9.50 14.34
N THR A 111 -2.69 9.66 15.11
CA THR A 111 -2.57 10.76 16.07
C THR A 111 -2.45 12.09 15.30
N LYS A 112 -2.88 13.20 15.91
CA LYS A 112 -2.76 14.53 15.30
C LYS A 112 -1.42 15.22 15.53
N ASP A 113 -0.59 14.66 16.40
CA ASP A 113 0.59 15.32 16.95
C ASP A 113 1.91 14.65 16.51
N THR A 114 1.83 13.44 15.92
CA THR A 114 2.97 12.69 15.38
C THR A 114 3.55 13.37 14.14
N THR A 115 4.84 13.71 14.20
CA THR A 115 5.54 14.46 13.15
C THR A 115 6.18 13.53 12.11
N TYR A 116 5.97 13.79 10.81
CA TYR A 116 6.60 13.05 9.73
C TYR A 116 7.58 13.92 8.94
N ILE A 117 8.85 13.51 8.86
CA ILE A 117 9.91 14.20 8.11
C ILE A 117 10.44 13.25 7.02
N PHE A 118 10.42 13.69 5.76
CA PHE A 118 10.99 12.93 4.65
C PHE A 118 12.40 13.42 4.32
N VAL A 119 13.36 12.51 4.15
CA VAL A 119 14.75 12.87 3.82
C VAL A 119 15.14 12.30 2.45
N GLN A 120 15.34 13.21 1.50
CA GLN A 120 15.63 12.93 0.09
C GLN A 120 16.97 13.48 -0.36
N GLY A 121 17.39 13.06 -1.55
CA GLY A 121 18.67 13.40 -2.17
C GLY A 121 19.17 12.25 -3.03
N GLY A 122 20.12 12.49 -3.93
CA GLY A 122 20.61 11.48 -4.86
C GLY A 122 21.23 10.23 -4.18
N PRO A 123 21.33 9.08 -4.88
CA PRO A 123 22.17 7.97 -4.45
C PRO A 123 23.58 8.46 -4.08
N GLY A 124 24.08 8.06 -2.90
CA GLY A 124 25.39 8.52 -2.40
C GLY A 124 25.41 9.88 -1.68
N SER A 125 24.29 10.58 -1.53
CA SER A 125 24.26 11.91 -0.86
C SER A 125 24.63 11.91 0.63
N GLY A 126 24.55 10.79 1.35
CA GLY A 126 24.86 10.71 2.80
C GLY A 126 23.62 10.77 3.72
N LYS A 127 22.45 10.39 3.20
CA LYS A 127 21.17 10.41 3.94
C LYS A 127 21.21 9.65 5.27
N ARG A 128 21.74 8.43 5.32
CA ARG A 128 21.80 7.61 6.55
C ARG A 128 22.54 8.32 7.68
N GLU A 129 23.71 8.88 7.37
CA GLU A 129 24.56 9.59 8.31
C GLU A 129 23.83 10.83 8.86
N VAL A 130 23.13 11.56 8.00
CA VAL A 130 22.24 12.68 8.37
C VAL A 130 21.06 12.23 9.24
N CYS A 131 20.33 11.19 8.86
CA CYS A 131 19.09 10.79 9.57
C CYS A 131 19.36 10.32 10.99
N LYS A 132 20.47 9.61 11.23
CA LYS A 132 20.92 9.25 12.58
C LYS A 132 21.22 10.49 13.44
N GLY A 133 21.85 11.51 12.85
CA GLY A 133 22.05 12.79 13.52
C GLY A 133 20.76 13.56 13.87
N ILE A 134 19.62 13.19 13.29
CA ILE A 134 18.29 13.69 13.68
C ILE A 134 17.71 12.80 14.79
N GLU A 135 17.72 11.48 14.63
CA GLU A 135 17.28 10.50 15.65
C GLU A 135 17.93 10.76 17.02
N ASP A 136 19.27 10.82 17.06
CA ASP A 136 20.08 11.06 18.27
C ASP A 136 19.79 12.40 18.97
N ARG A 137 19.25 13.40 18.24
CA ARG A 137 19.01 14.77 18.75
C ARG A 137 17.55 15.08 19.08
N PHE A 138 16.60 14.38 18.46
CA PHE A 138 15.18 14.73 18.52
C PHE A 138 14.26 13.61 19.03
N GLY A 139 14.74 12.37 19.20
CA GLY A 139 13.91 11.25 19.68
C GLY A 139 12.83 10.79 18.68
N LEU A 140 12.96 11.20 17.42
CA LEU A 140 12.15 10.72 16.30
C LEU A 140 12.70 9.38 15.81
N THR A 141 11.83 8.40 15.54
CA THR A 141 12.26 7.08 15.04
C THR A 141 12.79 7.21 13.61
N TYR A 142 14.04 6.84 13.36
CA TYR A 142 14.59 6.81 12.00
C TYR A 142 14.23 5.51 11.28
N LEU A 143 13.60 5.64 10.12
CA LEU A 143 13.20 4.53 9.25
C LEU A 143 13.92 4.67 7.90
N SER A 144 14.68 3.66 7.50
CA SER A 144 15.21 3.57 6.13
C SER A 144 14.44 2.52 5.35
N ILE A 145 13.64 2.96 4.37
CA ILE A 145 12.92 2.05 3.47
C ILE A 145 13.89 1.08 2.79
N GLY A 146 15.11 1.53 2.48
CA GLY A 146 16.12 0.68 1.88
C GLY A 146 16.63 -0.44 2.81
N ASP A 147 16.59 -0.26 4.13
CA ASP A 147 16.94 -1.30 5.10
C ASP A 147 15.75 -2.22 5.40
N ILE A 148 14.54 -1.66 5.60
CA ILE A 148 13.29 -2.43 5.74
C ILE A 148 13.12 -3.39 4.56
N MET A 149 13.34 -2.90 3.32
CA MET A 149 13.35 -3.72 2.11
C MET A 149 14.35 -4.88 2.17
N ARG A 150 15.57 -4.68 2.67
CA ARG A 150 16.56 -5.77 2.81
C ARG A 150 16.15 -6.77 3.88
N GLU A 151 15.59 -6.31 4.98
CA GLU A 151 15.12 -7.17 6.07
C GLU A 151 13.99 -8.11 5.60
N GLU A 152 13.04 -7.60 4.79
CA GLU A 152 11.99 -8.43 4.17
C GLU A 152 12.54 -9.45 3.15
N VAL A 153 13.55 -9.06 2.36
CA VAL A 153 14.28 -9.99 1.46
C VAL A 153 14.95 -11.12 2.25
N GLU A 154 15.48 -10.84 3.44
CA GLU A 154 16.10 -11.84 4.33
C GLU A 154 15.07 -12.75 5.01
N LYS A 155 13.91 -12.21 5.41
CA LYS A 155 12.75 -12.98 5.91
C LYS A 155 12.13 -13.90 4.87
N LYS A 156 12.28 -13.57 3.58
CA LYS A 156 11.64 -14.26 2.43
C LYS A 156 10.11 -14.17 2.46
N SER A 157 9.56 -13.07 2.94
CA SER A 157 8.13 -12.75 2.82
C SER A 157 7.74 -12.61 1.34
N GLU A 158 6.44 -12.62 1.04
CA GLU A 158 5.93 -12.41 -0.32
C GLU A 158 6.35 -11.03 -0.85
N ALA A 159 6.22 -10.00 -0.01
CA ALA A 159 6.84 -8.68 -0.18
C ALA A 159 8.35 -8.80 -0.46
N GLY A 160 9.08 -9.54 0.38
CA GLY A 160 10.51 -9.80 0.23
C GLY A 160 10.90 -10.41 -1.13
N ILE A 161 10.09 -11.29 -1.72
CA ILE A 161 10.33 -11.87 -3.05
C ILE A 161 10.21 -10.78 -4.13
N ILE A 162 9.16 -9.97 -4.09
CA ILE A 162 8.93 -8.85 -5.03
C ILE A 162 10.06 -7.81 -4.92
N ILE A 163 10.41 -7.42 -3.69
CA ILE A 163 11.48 -6.48 -3.38
C ILE A 163 12.82 -7.00 -3.90
N LYS A 164 13.14 -8.28 -3.71
CA LYS A 164 14.40 -8.91 -4.13
C LYS A 164 14.62 -8.77 -5.65
N GLU A 165 13.60 -9.08 -6.45
CA GLU A 165 13.72 -9.04 -7.91
C GLU A 165 13.75 -7.60 -8.43
N ALA A 166 12.99 -6.68 -7.82
CA ALA A 166 13.08 -5.24 -8.12
C ALA A 166 14.48 -4.67 -7.81
N MET A 167 15.02 -4.95 -6.61
CA MET A 167 16.35 -4.47 -6.19
C MET A 167 17.49 -5.05 -7.04
N LYS A 168 17.43 -6.35 -7.37
CA LYS A 168 18.38 -7.04 -8.27
C LYS A 168 18.48 -6.35 -9.63
N ASN A 169 17.34 -6.03 -10.23
CA ASN A 169 17.28 -5.38 -11.55
C ASN A 169 17.48 -3.86 -11.50
N GLY A 170 17.44 -3.24 -10.32
CA GLY A 170 17.55 -1.78 -10.15
C GLY A 170 16.26 -1.03 -10.52
N LEU A 171 15.10 -1.65 -10.30
CA LEU A 171 13.77 -1.07 -10.54
C LEU A 171 13.20 -0.44 -9.25
N LEU A 172 12.05 0.25 -9.38
CA LEU A 172 11.23 0.62 -8.22
C LEU A 172 10.43 -0.60 -7.74
N VAL A 173 10.25 -0.71 -6.42
CA VAL A 173 9.34 -1.67 -5.79
C VAL A 173 7.89 -1.15 -5.95
N PRO A 174 6.88 -2.01 -6.21
CA PRO A 174 5.48 -1.58 -6.33
C PRO A 174 4.97 -0.87 -5.08
N GLN A 175 4.25 0.23 -5.28
CA GLN A 175 3.80 1.16 -4.24
C GLN A 175 3.11 0.49 -3.05
N TYR A 176 2.18 -0.45 -3.29
CA TYR A 176 1.44 -1.13 -2.23
C TYR A 176 2.38 -1.86 -1.25
N VAL A 177 3.37 -2.60 -1.78
CA VAL A 177 4.39 -3.28 -0.97
C VAL A 177 5.20 -2.28 -0.14
N VAL A 178 5.50 -1.09 -0.67
CA VAL A 178 6.29 -0.06 0.05
C VAL A 178 5.52 0.56 1.20
N ILE A 179 4.20 0.78 1.04
CA ILE A 179 3.33 1.30 2.10
C ILE A 179 3.08 0.22 3.16
N GLU A 180 2.72 -1.00 2.74
CA GLU A 180 2.46 -2.14 3.61
C GLU A 180 3.63 -2.42 4.57
N ILE A 181 4.85 -2.60 4.05
CA ILE A 181 6.03 -2.87 4.91
C ILE A 181 6.43 -1.67 5.77
N LEU A 182 6.03 -0.45 5.40
CA LEU A 182 6.28 0.76 6.18
C LEU A 182 5.30 0.87 7.35
N GLU A 183 4.00 0.72 7.11
CA GLU A 183 2.98 0.68 8.18
C GLU A 183 3.25 -0.46 9.16
N ASP A 184 3.55 -1.65 8.66
CA ASP A 184 3.80 -2.85 9.47
C ASP A 184 5.11 -2.72 10.29
N VAL A 185 6.04 -1.85 9.91
CA VAL A 185 7.22 -1.48 10.74
C VAL A 185 6.89 -0.32 11.70
N MET A 186 6.15 0.69 11.27
CA MET A 186 5.73 1.81 12.11
C MET A 186 4.86 1.35 13.28
N LEU A 187 3.95 0.39 13.07
CA LEU A 187 3.16 -0.28 14.11
C LEU A 187 4.05 -0.96 15.17
N LYS A 188 5.13 -1.62 14.75
CA LYS A 188 6.08 -2.32 15.65
C LYS A 188 7.02 -1.36 16.38
N LEU A 189 7.35 -0.24 15.75
CA LEU A 189 8.24 0.81 16.27
C LEU A 189 7.44 2.08 16.63
N TYR A 190 6.26 1.91 17.23
CA TYR A 190 5.32 2.99 17.50
C TYR A 190 5.96 4.11 18.34
N ASN A 191 6.03 5.31 17.78
CA ASN A 191 6.56 6.52 18.41
C ASN A 191 5.54 7.64 18.21
N ASP A 192 5.06 8.22 19.30
CA ASP A 192 4.05 9.28 19.27
C ASP A 192 4.63 10.63 18.84
N GLN A 193 5.93 10.87 19.08
CA GLN A 193 6.63 12.10 18.71
C GLN A 193 6.75 12.23 17.18
N GLY A 194 7.19 11.16 16.50
CA GLY A 194 7.34 11.19 15.05
C GLY A 194 8.45 10.31 14.46
N TYR A 195 8.60 10.43 13.14
CA TYR A 195 9.44 9.58 12.29
C TYR A 195 10.26 10.39 11.29
N VAL A 196 11.49 9.93 11.03
CA VAL A 196 12.40 10.47 10.01
C VAL A 196 12.61 9.37 8.96
N ILE A 197 12.08 9.54 7.75
CA ILE A 197 12.04 8.47 6.74
C ILE A 197 13.04 8.74 5.61
N GLU A 198 14.07 7.90 5.48
CA GLU A 198 15.07 7.97 4.41
C GLU A 198 14.52 7.39 3.08
N GLY A 199 14.66 8.17 2.01
CA GLY A 199 14.55 7.66 0.63
C GLY A 199 13.13 7.31 0.20
N PHE A 200 12.15 7.94 0.85
CA PHE A 200 10.72 7.86 0.63
C PHE A 200 10.10 9.26 0.79
N PRO A 201 8.97 9.57 0.13
CA PRO A 201 8.34 8.82 -0.95
C PRO A 201 9.12 8.97 -2.27
N ARG A 202 9.23 7.92 -3.07
CA ARG A 202 10.04 7.93 -4.31
C ARG A 202 9.30 8.42 -5.54
N ASP A 203 7.97 8.42 -5.49
CA ASP A 203 7.07 8.92 -6.51
C ASP A 203 5.89 9.67 -5.87
N LEU A 204 5.10 10.35 -6.70
CA LEU A 204 3.98 11.19 -6.24
C LEU A 204 2.77 10.40 -5.73
N SER A 205 2.67 9.11 -6.04
CA SER A 205 1.57 8.27 -5.58
C SER A 205 1.86 7.76 -4.17
N GLN A 206 3.08 7.31 -3.90
CA GLN A 206 3.58 7.01 -2.53
C GLN A 206 3.37 8.21 -1.59
N ALA A 207 3.66 9.43 -2.07
CA ALA A 207 3.47 10.65 -1.29
C ALA A 207 2.00 10.86 -0.89
N LYS A 208 1.08 10.81 -1.86
CA LYS A 208 -0.36 11.00 -1.64
C LYS A 208 -0.98 9.89 -0.81
N GLN A 209 -0.53 8.64 -1.00
CA GLN A 209 -1.04 7.51 -0.23
C GLN A 209 -0.60 7.61 1.23
N PHE A 210 0.66 7.93 1.51
CA PHE A 210 1.11 8.16 2.90
C PHE A 210 0.34 9.30 3.58
N GLU A 211 0.10 10.42 2.90
CA GLU A 211 -0.70 11.52 3.47
C GLU A 211 -2.20 11.17 3.64
N LEU A 212 -2.71 10.21 2.86
CA LEU A 212 -4.09 9.69 2.98
C LEU A 212 -4.24 8.64 4.11
N GLU A 213 -3.26 7.75 4.27
CA GLU A 213 -3.36 6.53 5.09
C GLU A 213 -2.60 6.62 6.42
N VAL A 214 -1.47 7.35 6.47
CA VAL A 214 -0.59 7.42 7.65
C VAL A 214 -0.60 8.81 8.30
N GLY A 215 -0.31 9.87 7.54
CA GLY A 215 -0.37 11.25 8.02
C GLY A 215 0.39 12.28 7.19
N GLU A 216 0.12 13.56 7.45
CA GLU A 216 0.66 14.69 6.68
C GLU A 216 2.17 14.87 6.87
N CYS A 217 2.92 15.01 5.77
CA CYS A 217 4.34 15.35 5.82
C CYS A 217 4.51 16.77 6.39
N ALA A 218 5.26 16.92 7.48
CA ALA A 218 5.55 18.25 8.04
C ALA A 218 6.45 19.04 7.09
N PHE A 219 7.60 18.45 6.71
CA PHE A 219 8.52 19.00 5.73
C PHE A 219 9.44 17.92 5.13
N LEU A 220 9.99 18.23 3.97
CA LEU A 220 10.92 17.38 3.22
C LEU A 220 12.31 18.02 3.19
N ILE A 221 13.32 17.30 3.68
CA ILE A 221 14.73 17.68 3.62
C ILE A 221 15.33 17.19 2.29
N ASP A 222 15.90 18.09 1.50
CA ASP A 222 16.42 17.86 0.15
C ASP A 222 17.95 18.06 0.15
N LEU A 223 18.69 16.96 0.27
CA LEU A 223 20.16 16.95 0.41
C LEU A 223 20.84 17.13 -0.94
N LYS A 224 21.47 18.29 -1.14
CA LYS A 224 22.24 18.66 -2.34
C LYS A 224 23.73 18.31 -2.16
N SER A 225 24.29 17.61 -3.15
CA SER A 225 25.70 17.25 -3.24
C SER A 225 26.11 17.19 -4.71
N ASP A 226 27.38 17.50 -4.99
CA ASP A 226 28.04 17.37 -6.28
C ASP A 226 27.86 15.96 -6.87
N PRO A 227 27.37 15.83 -8.11
CA PRO A 227 27.24 14.55 -8.79
C PRO A 227 28.54 13.74 -8.83
N GLU A 228 29.72 14.36 -8.98
CA GLU A 228 30.97 13.61 -8.96
C GLU A 228 31.29 13.08 -7.55
N ARG A 229 31.03 13.83 -6.46
CA ARG A 229 31.17 13.34 -5.08
C ARG A 229 30.20 12.21 -4.78
N MET A 230 28.95 12.31 -5.20
CA MET A 230 27.97 11.23 -5.09
C MET A 230 28.47 9.98 -5.84
N GLN A 231 28.89 10.12 -7.10
CA GLN A 231 29.47 9.03 -7.88
C GLN A 231 30.69 8.41 -7.19
N ARG A 232 31.66 9.22 -6.73
CA ARG A 232 32.85 8.76 -6.00
C ARG A 232 32.53 8.05 -4.68
N ARG A 233 31.41 8.36 -4.02
CA ARG A 233 30.92 7.63 -2.84
C ARG A 233 30.30 6.28 -3.24
N LEU A 234 29.54 6.23 -4.33
CA LEU A 234 28.94 5.00 -4.86
C LEU A 234 29.99 4.02 -5.40
N GLU A 235 30.97 4.49 -6.18
CA GLU A 235 32.08 3.67 -6.70
C GLU A 235 32.89 2.98 -5.59
N ARG A 236 33.02 3.62 -4.42
CA ARG A 236 33.61 2.99 -3.23
C ARG A 236 32.75 1.84 -2.70
N ARG A 237 31.43 2.00 -2.62
CA ARG A 237 30.50 0.96 -2.13
C ARG A 237 30.55 -0.29 -3.03
N VAL A 238 30.56 -0.12 -4.35
CA VAL A 238 30.77 -1.23 -5.29
C VAL A 238 32.11 -1.93 -5.01
N LYS A 239 33.20 -1.15 -4.86
CA LYS A 239 34.55 -1.69 -4.67
C LYS A 239 34.74 -2.47 -3.36
N PHE A 240 34.00 -2.12 -2.32
CA PHE A 240 34.01 -2.85 -1.04
C PHE A 240 32.85 -3.85 -0.89
N ASN A 241 32.01 -4.00 -1.92
CA ASN A 241 30.86 -4.90 -1.96
C ASN A 241 29.87 -4.68 -0.79
N ASP A 242 29.67 -3.40 -0.45
CA ASP A 242 29.03 -2.88 0.77
C ASP A 242 27.51 -3.17 0.83
N ARG A 243 26.90 -3.48 -0.32
CA ARG A 243 25.49 -3.89 -0.50
C ARG A 243 25.34 -4.85 -1.67
N LEU A 244 24.44 -5.82 -1.55
CA LEU A 244 24.16 -6.82 -2.59
C LEU A 244 23.51 -6.24 -3.86
N ASP A 245 22.88 -5.05 -3.77
CA ASP A 245 22.14 -4.41 -4.87
C ASP A 245 22.90 -3.26 -5.57
N ASP A 246 24.12 -2.93 -5.13
CA ASP A 246 24.94 -1.84 -5.68
C ASP A 246 25.92 -2.35 -6.77
N SER A 247 25.39 -2.58 -7.98
CA SER A 247 26.19 -2.77 -9.21
C SER A 247 26.38 -1.45 -9.96
N VAL A 248 27.36 -1.37 -10.87
CA VAL A 248 27.65 -0.16 -11.68
C VAL A 248 26.44 0.28 -12.53
N ASP A 249 25.70 -0.67 -13.09
CA ASP A 249 24.54 -0.36 -13.92
C ASP A 249 23.27 -0.14 -13.08
N ASN A 250 23.14 -0.79 -11.92
CA ASN A 250 22.09 -0.47 -10.94
C ASN A 250 22.29 0.94 -10.38
N ILE A 251 23.52 1.42 -10.21
CA ILE A 251 23.83 2.81 -9.80
C ILE A 251 23.32 3.82 -10.83
N LYS A 252 23.51 3.58 -12.14
CA LYS A 252 22.98 4.44 -13.20
C LYS A 252 21.44 4.45 -13.16
N ARG A 253 20.80 3.27 -13.17
CA ARG A 253 19.34 3.15 -13.04
C ARG A 253 18.80 3.85 -11.79
N LYS A 254 19.48 3.73 -10.64
CA LYS A 254 19.11 4.42 -9.39
C LYS A 254 19.22 5.96 -9.48
N LEU A 255 20.07 6.50 -10.36
CA LEU A 255 20.15 7.93 -10.67
C LEU A 255 19.05 8.34 -11.66
N ASP A 256 18.89 7.60 -12.77
CA ASP A 256 17.86 7.85 -13.79
C ASP A 256 16.45 7.85 -13.18
N LEU A 257 16.14 6.86 -12.32
CA LEU A 257 14.88 6.76 -11.59
C LEU A 257 14.68 7.87 -10.54
N TYR A 258 15.77 8.37 -9.94
CA TYR A 258 15.70 9.48 -8.98
C TYR A 258 15.28 10.77 -9.68
N ASP A 259 15.89 11.08 -10.82
CA ASP A 259 15.53 12.25 -11.63
C ASP A 259 14.15 12.12 -12.27
N GLN A 260 13.76 10.90 -12.68
CA GLN A 260 12.45 10.64 -13.30
C GLN A 260 11.27 10.68 -12.31
N PHE A 261 11.42 10.12 -11.10
CA PHE A 261 10.29 9.92 -10.17
C PHE A 261 10.41 10.71 -8.85
N THR A 262 11.61 10.82 -8.27
CA THR A 262 11.81 11.43 -6.95
C THR A 262 11.99 12.95 -7.02
N VAL A 263 12.58 13.50 -8.09
CA VAL A 263 12.61 14.96 -8.32
C VAL A 263 11.18 15.56 -8.45
N PRO A 264 10.21 14.92 -9.14
CA PRO A 264 8.79 15.30 -9.06
C PRO A 264 8.22 15.40 -7.63
N VAL A 265 8.57 14.50 -6.72
CA VAL A 265 8.16 14.55 -5.30
C VAL A 265 8.70 15.80 -4.61
N ILE A 266 9.99 16.09 -4.81
CA ILE A 266 10.63 17.30 -4.27
C ILE A 266 9.95 18.54 -4.84
N ASN A 267 9.64 18.58 -6.14
CA ASN A 267 8.94 19.69 -6.78
C ASN A 267 7.52 19.90 -6.22
N TYR A 268 6.79 18.81 -5.93
CA TYR A 268 5.47 18.86 -5.29
C TYR A 268 5.55 19.47 -3.90
N TYR A 269 6.38 18.95 -2.99
CA TYR A 269 6.52 19.52 -1.65
C TYR A 269 7.10 20.95 -1.68
N ASN A 270 7.93 21.29 -2.67
CA ASN A 270 8.43 22.65 -2.86
C ASN A 270 7.31 23.62 -3.26
N SER A 271 6.36 23.19 -4.10
CA SER A 271 5.16 23.98 -4.45
C SER A 271 4.24 24.25 -3.24
N LEU A 272 4.29 23.39 -2.22
CA LEU A 272 3.60 23.56 -0.94
C LEU A 272 4.41 24.37 0.09
N GLY A 273 5.62 24.81 -0.25
CA GLY A 273 6.54 25.49 0.68
C GLY A 273 7.15 24.57 1.75
N LYS A 274 6.98 23.25 1.63
CA LYS A 274 7.42 22.23 2.60
C LYS A 274 8.86 21.72 2.41
N VAL A 275 9.61 22.21 1.42
CA VAL A 275 11.00 21.77 1.19
C VAL A 275 12.01 22.60 1.97
N ARG A 276 13.05 21.93 2.49
CA ARG A 276 14.22 22.50 3.17
C ARG A 276 15.48 21.95 2.49
N GLN A 277 16.18 22.78 1.71
CA GLN A 277 17.37 22.35 0.97
C GLN A 277 18.64 22.49 1.82
N VAL A 278 19.51 21.49 1.80
CA VAL A 278 20.76 21.47 2.57
C VAL A 278 21.92 21.03 1.69
N ASP A 279 22.98 21.85 1.64
CA ASP A 279 24.26 21.47 1.03
C ASP A 279 25.01 20.52 1.96
N VAL A 280 25.24 19.27 1.51
CA VAL A 280 25.93 18.20 2.24
C VAL A 280 27.36 17.91 1.72
N ASP A 281 27.96 18.88 1.03
CA ASP A 281 29.37 18.85 0.61
C ASP A 281 30.34 19.55 1.57
N ARG A 282 29.86 19.90 2.77
CA ARG A 282 30.62 20.48 3.88
C ARG A 282 31.03 19.40 4.89
N ASP A 283 31.44 19.79 6.09
CA ASP A 283 31.66 18.81 7.16
C ASP A 283 30.33 18.20 7.63
N ILE A 284 30.36 16.98 8.18
CA ILE A 284 29.15 16.27 8.60
C ILE A 284 28.56 16.89 9.87
N ASP A 285 29.39 17.39 10.79
CA ASP A 285 28.92 18.02 12.02
C ASP A 285 28.21 19.35 11.72
N ASP A 286 28.78 20.18 10.83
CA ASP A 286 28.14 21.41 10.30
C ASP A 286 26.78 21.11 9.66
N VAL A 287 26.70 20.05 8.86
CA VAL A 287 25.48 19.64 8.13
C VAL A 287 24.40 19.15 9.10
N ILE A 288 24.77 18.40 10.14
CA ILE A 288 23.82 17.96 11.17
C ILE A 288 23.39 19.15 12.05
N GLU A 289 24.23 20.15 12.28
CA GLU A 289 23.83 21.39 12.98
C GLU A 289 22.85 22.24 12.16
N ASP A 290 23.09 22.47 10.87
CA ASP A 290 22.13 23.14 9.98
C ASP A 290 20.78 22.41 9.95
N ILE A 291 20.80 21.08 9.87
CA ILE A 291 19.58 20.25 9.88
C ILE A 291 18.88 20.30 11.24
N ALA A 292 19.63 20.27 12.35
CA ALA A 292 19.04 20.44 13.68
C ALA A 292 18.39 21.83 13.83
N ASN A 293 18.98 22.88 13.27
CA ASN A 293 18.37 24.22 13.25
C ASN A 293 17.10 24.28 12.38
N ILE A 294 17.06 23.55 11.25
CA ILE A 294 15.85 23.40 10.41
C ILE A 294 14.74 22.67 11.18
N VAL A 295 15.05 21.56 11.85
CA VAL A 295 14.09 20.80 12.68
C VAL A 295 13.59 21.65 13.84
N MET A 296 14.48 22.33 14.57
CA MET A 296 14.12 23.22 15.70
C MET A 296 13.25 24.42 15.28
N ALA A 297 13.28 24.83 14.01
CA ALA A 297 12.48 25.95 13.51
C ALA A 297 10.99 25.60 13.28
N GLU A 298 10.65 24.31 13.19
CA GLU A 298 9.28 23.87 12.93
C GLU A 298 8.47 23.71 14.24
N PRO A 299 7.26 24.30 14.35
CA PRO A 299 6.55 24.41 15.63
C PRO A 299 6.23 23.07 16.32
N THR A 300 5.99 22.00 15.58
CA THR A 300 5.75 20.65 16.14
C THR A 300 7.04 20.08 16.74
N CYS A 301 8.14 20.17 16.01
CA CYS A 301 9.46 19.68 16.41
C CYS A 301 10.01 20.41 17.64
N ALA A 302 9.74 21.71 17.77
CA ALA A 302 10.17 22.51 18.92
C ALA A 302 9.56 22.02 20.26
N ALA A 303 8.34 21.48 20.25
CA ALA A 303 7.70 20.90 21.43
C ALA A 303 8.32 19.53 21.82
N ILE A 304 8.66 18.72 20.82
CA ILE A 304 9.36 17.44 20.99
C ILE A 304 10.75 17.68 21.60
N ALA A 305 11.52 18.62 21.05
CA ALA A 305 12.85 18.97 21.55
C ALA A 305 12.82 19.50 22.99
N ALA A 306 11.82 20.31 23.37
CA ALA A 306 11.63 20.75 24.75
C ALA A 306 11.36 19.56 25.71
N THR A 307 10.60 18.56 25.25
CA THR A 307 10.28 17.35 26.02
C THR A 307 11.50 16.44 26.18
N ALA A 308 12.29 16.25 25.12
CA ALA A 308 13.57 15.52 25.17
C ALA A 308 14.59 16.20 26.10
N LEU A 309 14.64 17.54 26.13
CA LEU A 309 15.51 18.29 27.04
C LEU A 309 15.10 18.14 28.51
N ILE A 310 13.80 18.01 28.81
CA ILE A 310 13.30 17.73 30.16
C ILE A 310 13.69 16.30 30.58
N ASN A 311 13.40 15.32 29.74
CA ASN A 311 13.67 13.91 30.04
C ASN A 311 15.18 13.61 30.24
N SER A 312 16.07 14.35 29.55
CA SER A 312 17.53 14.23 29.71
C SER A 312 18.10 15.00 30.92
N LEU A 313 17.30 15.84 31.58
CA LEU A 313 17.64 16.45 32.87
C LEU A 313 17.22 15.54 34.04
N ASP A 314 16.06 14.88 33.97
CA ASP A 314 15.57 14.00 35.05
C ASP A 314 16.41 12.73 35.24
N THR A 315 17.09 12.24 34.20
CA THR A 315 18.02 11.09 34.32
C THR A 315 19.27 11.37 35.17
N ASN A 316 19.59 12.64 35.45
CA ASN A 316 20.77 13.03 36.23
C ASN A 316 20.52 13.13 37.76
N VAL A 317 19.39 12.64 38.27
CA VAL A 317 18.96 12.84 39.68
C VAL A 317 18.85 11.54 40.50
N MET A 318 19.13 10.37 39.93
CA MET A 318 18.79 9.06 40.54
C MET A 318 19.94 8.03 40.69
N GLU A 319 21.19 8.47 40.90
CA GLU A 319 22.25 7.62 41.45
C GLU A 319 23.00 8.27 42.63
N ASP A 320 22.46 8.17 43.84
CA ASP A 320 23.27 8.26 45.07
C ASP A 320 22.62 7.56 46.29
N SER A 321 22.89 6.25 46.45
CA SER A 321 22.80 5.56 47.74
C SER A 321 23.64 4.28 47.77
N PRO A 322 24.32 3.94 48.89
CA PRO A 322 25.47 3.04 48.85
C PRO A 322 25.18 1.60 49.30
N HIS A 323 25.82 0.61 48.66
CA HIS A 323 26.20 -0.64 49.32
C HIS A 323 27.49 -1.28 48.75
N GLU A 324 28.57 -1.11 49.53
CA GLU A 324 29.61 -2.09 49.84
C GLU A 324 30.08 -3.13 48.79
N ALA A 325 31.17 -2.75 48.11
CA ALA A 325 32.45 -3.46 48.13
C ALA A 325 32.57 -4.93 47.66
N ALA A 326 33.30 -5.10 46.55
CA ALA A 326 34.23 -6.21 46.36
C ALA A 326 35.61 -5.64 45.94
N VAL A 327 36.69 -5.97 46.67
CA VAL A 327 38.04 -5.46 46.43
C VAL A 327 38.96 -6.57 45.92
N THR A 328 39.62 -6.33 44.79
CA THR A 328 40.89 -6.98 44.42
C THR A 328 41.83 -5.96 43.79
N GLU A 329 42.89 -5.61 44.50
CA GLU A 329 44.00 -4.78 43.99
C GLU A 329 44.92 -5.64 43.10
N ASP A 330 45.47 -5.09 41.99
CA ASP A 330 46.95 -5.13 41.88
C ASP A 330 47.62 -4.04 40.99
N LYS A 331 48.33 -3.15 41.70
CA LYS A 331 49.59 -2.41 41.43
C LYS A 331 49.91 -1.57 40.15
N ILE A 332 50.01 -0.25 40.41
CA ILE A 332 51.15 0.71 40.19
C ILE A 332 51.89 0.80 38.82
N LEU A 333 52.00 2.06 38.32
CA LEU A 333 53.12 2.76 37.62
C LEU A 333 52.67 3.43 36.30
N SER A 334 52.97 4.70 35.96
CA SER A 334 53.57 5.84 36.72
C SER A 334 53.52 7.17 35.92
N GLU A 335 53.16 8.30 36.53
CA GLU A 335 53.53 9.68 36.11
C GLU A 335 54.90 10.09 36.75
N PRO A 336 55.57 11.27 36.49
CA PRO A 336 55.08 12.68 36.50
C PRO A 336 55.63 13.51 35.30
N ASP A 337 55.64 14.85 35.16
CA ASP A 337 55.10 16.10 35.80
C ASP A 337 54.93 17.06 34.59
N GLY A 338 53.96 17.97 34.43
CA GLY A 338 52.95 18.51 35.34
C GLY A 338 52.96 20.06 35.28
N LYS A 339 51.88 20.70 35.80
CA LYS A 339 51.71 22.18 35.96
C LYS A 339 51.54 22.96 34.62
N LEU A 340 50.82 24.09 34.53
CA LEU A 340 50.35 25.05 35.55
C LEU A 340 49.06 25.77 35.07
N SER A 341 48.14 26.08 36.00
CA SER A 341 46.95 26.96 35.85
C SER A 341 47.35 28.46 36.01
N PRO A 342 46.45 29.50 36.12
CA PRO A 342 44.98 29.48 36.14
C PRO A 342 44.23 30.63 35.39
N ASP A 343 42.89 30.54 35.41
CA ASP A 343 41.82 31.56 35.50
C ASP A 343 41.93 32.95 34.81
N LEU A 344 40.83 33.33 34.13
CA LEU A 344 39.91 34.40 34.60
C LEU A 344 38.64 34.52 33.72
N GLN A 345 37.46 34.64 34.34
CA GLN A 345 36.23 35.13 33.70
C GLN A 345 36.03 36.66 33.98
N PRO A 346 34.85 37.31 33.77
CA PRO A 346 34.76 38.35 32.75
C PRO A 346 34.41 39.74 33.31
N SER A 347 34.42 40.76 32.44
CA SER A 347 33.89 42.08 32.79
C SER A 347 33.23 42.78 31.61
N ASN A 348 31.95 43.13 31.75
CA ASN A 348 31.22 44.04 30.86
C ASN A 348 31.90 45.41 30.79
N LEU A 349 31.73 46.14 29.67
CA LEU A 349 31.36 47.56 29.71
C LEU A 349 30.85 48.07 28.35
N ASN A 350 29.92 49.02 28.41
CA ASN A 350 29.24 49.65 27.26
C ASN A 350 30.17 50.57 26.45
N GLY A 351 29.87 50.85 25.17
CA GLY A 351 30.63 51.87 24.43
C GLY A 351 30.25 52.17 22.97
N HIS A 352 29.00 52.60 22.71
CA HIS A 352 28.58 53.56 21.67
C HIS A 352 29.23 53.64 20.25
N ASP A 353 28.32 53.73 19.27
CA ASP A 353 28.32 54.70 18.15
C ASP A 353 29.16 54.51 16.86
N THR A 354 28.37 54.35 15.77
CA THR A 354 28.39 55.13 14.51
C THR A 354 29.18 54.68 13.26
N THR A 355 28.37 54.51 12.19
CA THR A 355 28.58 54.92 10.78
C THR A 355 29.73 54.36 9.94
N MET A 356 29.32 53.52 8.97
CA MET A 356 29.38 53.73 7.50
C MET A 356 30.67 54.20 6.77
N ALA A 357 30.71 53.78 5.50
CA ALA A 357 31.36 54.41 4.34
C ALA A 357 32.83 54.03 4.02
N SER A 358 32.95 52.92 3.27
CA SER A 358 33.52 52.88 1.90
C SER A 358 34.93 53.42 1.59
N ALA A 359 35.74 52.50 1.06
CA ALA A 359 36.50 52.60 -0.21
C ALA A 359 37.96 53.12 -0.26
N GLU A 360 38.68 52.43 -1.14
CA GLU A 360 39.73 52.89 -2.07
C GLU A 360 41.25 52.94 -1.71
N GLU A 361 41.97 52.32 -2.65
CA GLU A 361 43.32 52.57 -3.20
C GLU A 361 44.65 52.06 -2.58
N MET A 362 45.34 51.29 -3.44
CA MET A 362 46.78 51.32 -3.79
C MET A 362 47.89 51.00 -2.75
N VAL A 363 48.82 50.12 -3.17
CA VAL A 363 50.12 50.51 -3.78
C VAL A 363 50.85 49.26 -4.35
N ILE A 364 51.59 49.42 -5.47
CA ILE A 364 52.51 48.42 -6.04
C ILE A 364 53.86 49.11 -6.37
N PRO A 365 54.99 48.54 -5.90
CA PRO A 365 56.18 48.26 -6.75
C PRO A 365 56.87 46.92 -6.33
N GLU A 366 57.85 46.30 -7.00
CA GLU A 366 58.43 46.21 -8.37
C GLU A 366 59.54 45.11 -8.30
N GLN A 367 60.07 44.42 -9.33
CA GLN A 367 59.91 44.24 -10.79
C GLN A 367 60.70 42.93 -11.15
N ARG A 368 60.60 42.39 -12.39
CA ARG A 368 61.53 41.37 -13.02
C ARG A 368 61.35 39.89 -12.64
N ASP A 369 61.59 38.88 -13.49
CA ASP A 369 61.93 38.71 -14.93
C ASP A 369 61.77 37.19 -15.28
N LEU A 370 61.70 36.61 -16.49
CA LEU A 370 61.66 37.04 -17.92
C LEU A 370 61.21 35.83 -18.80
N ILE A 371 60.43 36.06 -19.88
CA ILE A 371 60.21 35.18 -21.08
C ILE A 371 59.41 33.85 -20.83
N GLY A 372 58.50 33.36 -21.69
CA GLY A 372 57.88 33.92 -22.92
C GLY A 372 57.49 32.86 -23.98
N GLY A 373 56.33 33.02 -24.64
CA GLY A 373 55.77 32.10 -25.68
C GLY A 373 54.86 31.01 -25.11
N ASP A 374 53.61 30.74 -25.55
CA ASP A 374 52.89 30.91 -26.84
C ASP A 374 53.50 30.01 -27.96
N THR A 375 52.79 29.09 -28.62
CA THR A 375 51.37 28.99 -29.03
C THR A 375 50.81 27.55 -28.91
N GLY A 376 49.48 27.36 -28.94
CA GLY A 376 48.83 26.04 -28.91
C GLY A 376 48.37 25.50 -30.28
N ARG A 377 47.98 24.21 -30.34
CA ARG A 377 47.14 23.60 -31.41
C ARG A 377 46.48 22.29 -30.98
N SER A 378 45.58 21.80 -31.83
CA SER A 378 44.56 20.77 -31.55
C SER A 378 44.88 19.37 -32.08
N LEU A 379 44.16 18.38 -31.54
CA LEU A 379 43.60 17.14 -32.11
C LEU A 379 44.28 16.43 -33.31
N ASP A 380 44.26 15.10 -33.19
CA ASP A 380 44.36 14.05 -34.23
C ASP A 380 45.67 13.90 -35.02
N GLU A 381 46.43 12.82 -34.74
CA GLU A 381 46.75 11.77 -35.74
C GLU A 381 47.57 10.57 -35.17
N ILE A 382 47.55 9.44 -35.91
CA ILE A 382 48.47 8.26 -35.88
C ILE A 382 48.34 7.21 -34.74
N MET A 383 47.37 6.33 -34.98
CA MET A 383 47.41 4.85 -34.96
C MET A 383 48.65 4.03 -34.50
N ALA A 384 48.35 2.97 -33.72
CA ALA A 384 48.72 1.55 -33.86
C ALA A 384 50.18 1.03 -33.79
N GLU A 385 50.43 0.07 -32.86
CA GLU A 385 50.82 -1.36 -33.07
C GLU A 385 51.49 -1.94 -31.80
N GLY A 386 51.46 -3.28 -31.57
CA GLY A 386 52.46 -3.94 -30.70
C GLY A 386 52.07 -5.07 -29.72
N ALA A 387 51.71 -6.26 -30.24
CA ALA A 387 51.98 -7.62 -29.70
C ALA A 387 51.40 -8.14 -28.34
N GLU A 388 50.93 -9.40 -28.38
CA GLU A 388 50.77 -10.32 -27.23
C GLU A 388 52.15 -10.81 -26.69
N PRO A 389 52.19 -11.60 -25.60
CA PRO A 389 52.26 -13.06 -25.83
C PRO A 389 51.43 -13.94 -24.87
N LYS A 390 50.97 -15.09 -25.39
CA LYS A 390 50.29 -16.17 -24.66
C LYS A 390 51.27 -17.10 -23.93
N ILE A 391 50.86 -17.63 -22.77
CA ILE A 391 51.28 -18.96 -22.27
C ILE A 391 50.09 -19.64 -21.56
N GLU A 392 49.79 -20.88 -21.95
CA GLU A 392 48.95 -21.88 -21.28
C GLU A 392 49.85 -23.06 -20.80
N PRO A 393 49.33 -24.11 -20.14
CA PRO A 393 48.47 -24.15 -18.96
C PRO A 393 49.06 -25.09 -17.86
N SER A 394 48.42 -25.22 -16.69
CA SER A 394 48.70 -26.38 -15.80
C SER A 394 47.54 -26.78 -14.86
N ALA A 395 47.25 -28.08 -14.92
CA ALA A 395 46.50 -28.91 -13.96
C ALA A 395 46.97 -30.37 -14.20
N PRO A 396 46.61 -31.39 -13.40
CA PRO A 396 45.85 -31.38 -12.14
C PRO A 396 46.68 -32.02 -10.98
N GLU A 397 46.05 -32.26 -9.82
CA GLU A 397 46.23 -33.53 -9.11
C GLU A 397 45.00 -33.85 -8.22
N GLU A 398 44.70 -35.13 -8.03
CA GLU A 398 43.56 -35.62 -7.26
C GLU A 398 43.96 -36.05 -5.85
N THR A 399 43.01 -36.18 -4.92
CA THR A 399 43.15 -37.19 -3.85
C THR A 399 41.79 -37.72 -3.40
N THR A 400 41.41 -38.90 -3.89
CA THR A 400 40.22 -39.64 -3.46
C THR A 400 40.55 -40.61 -2.32
N LEU A 401 39.65 -40.78 -1.35
CA LEU A 401 39.61 -41.99 -0.52
C LEU A 401 38.19 -42.32 0.00
N VAL A 402 37.51 -43.18 -0.78
CA VAL A 402 36.61 -44.27 -0.35
C VAL A 402 35.41 -43.94 0.57
N ALA A 403 34.25 -44.03 -0.08
CA ALA A 403 32.89 -44.12 0.46
C ALA A 403 32.65 -45.19 1.56
N ASN A 404 31.48 -45.07 2.20
CA ASN A 404 30.68 -46.23 2.59
C ASN A 404 29.19 -45.92 2.34
N SER A 405 28.41 -46.90 1.88
CA SER A 405 27.05 -46.68 1.36
C SER A 405 25.96 -47.30 2.25
N VAL A 406 24.90 -46.55 2.53
CA VAL A 406 23.59 -47.08 2.95
C VAL A 406 22.50 -46.34 2.17
N THR A 407 21.40 -47.03 1.89
CA THR A 407 20.25 -46.62 1.05
C THR A 407 19.06 -46.13 1.88
N GLY A 408 18.23 -45.23 1.35
CA GLY A 408 16.84 -45.06 1.82
C GLY A 408 16.27 -43.64 1.70
N ASP A 409 15.46 -43.45 0.65
CA ASP A 409 14.22 -42.68 0.48
C ASP A 409 13.77 -41.62 1.52
N ASN A 410 13.10 -40.59 0.96
CA ASN A 410 12.11 -39.67 1.54
C ASN A 410 12.54 -38.70 2.65
N MET A 411 12.49 -37.40 2.33
CA MET A 411 12.17 -36.36 3.31
C MET A 411 11.53 -35.13 2.62
N GLU A 412 10.27 -35.29 2.21
CA GLU A 412 9.42 -34.22 1.68
C GLU A 412 8.23 -34.02 2.66
N THR A 413 8.53 -33.35 3.78
CA THR A 413 7.58 -32.95 4.84
C THR A 413 8.28 -31.94 5.76
N SER A 414 7.84 -30.67 5.77
CA SER A 414 8.13 -29.65 6.82
C SER A 414 7.61 -28.25 6.45
N GLN A 415 6.30 -28.14 6.19
CA GLN A 415 5.59 -26.84 6.23
C GLN A 415 4.23 -26.93 6.93
N GLU A 416 3.52 -28.06 6.81
CA GLU A 416 2.25 -28.28 7.53
C GLU A 416 2.48 -28.47 9.04
N GLU A 417 3.47 -29.26 9.45
CA GLU A 417 3.83 -29.48 10.88
C GLU A 417 4.07 -28.16 11.65
N ALA A 418 4.58 -27.12 10.98
CA ALA A 418 4.83 -25.81 11.58
C ALA A 418 3.55 -24.99 11.79
N LYS A 419 2.52 -25.16 10.94
CA LYS A 419 1.19 -24.56 11.17
C LYS A 419 0.42 -25.34 12.22
N GLU A 420 0.52 -26.67 12.21
CA GLU A 420 -0.15 -27.55 13.17
C GLU A 420 0.34 -27.31 14.62
N MET A 421 1.63 -27.06 14.84
CA MET A 421 2.14 -26.69 16.16
C MET A 421 1.55 -25.36 16.68
N ILE A 422 1.54 -24.30 15.87
CA ILE A 422 1.02 -22.98 16.29
C ILE A 422 -0.50 -23.03 16.53
N SER A 423 -1.24 -23.80 15.73
CA SER A 423 -2.67 -24.01 15.91
C SER A 423 -3.01 -24.73 17.24
N ASN A 424 -2.18 -25.70 17.64
CA ASN A 424 -2.40 -26.44 18.89
C ASN A 424 -2.00 -25.64 20.14
N GLU A 425 -0.94 -24.84 20.09
CA GLU A 425 -0.45 -24.06 21.25
C GLU A 425 -1.48 -22.97 21.69
N VAL A 426 -2.27 -22.43 20.75
CA VAL A 426 -3.38 -21.50 21.06
C VAL A 426 -4.61 -22.24 21.63
N MET A 427 -4.89 -23.47 21.17
CA MET A 427 -6.05 -24.24 21.68
C MET A 427 -5.87 -24.73 23.12
N GLU A 428 -4.66 -25.03 23.60
CA GLU A 428 -4.47 -25.51 24.98
C GLU A 428 -4.90 -24.49 26.04
N GLU A 429 -4.81 -23.18 25.78
CA GLU A 429 -5.26 -22.15 26.75
C GLU A 429 -6.80 -22.04 26.83
N GLU A 430 -7.54 -22.19 25.72
CA GLU A 430 -9.01 -22.14 25.75
C GLU A 430 -9.65 -23.45 26.27
N ILE A 431 -9.03 -24.60 26.01
CA ILE A 431 -9.50 -25.92 26.50
C ILE A 431 -9.60 -25.95 28.04
N VAL A 432 -8.66 -25.30 28.74
CA VAL A 432 -8.64 -25.22 30.22
C VAL A 432 -9.87 -24.48 30.78
N ALA A 433 -10.52 -23.61 30.01
CA ALA A 433 -11.77 -22.96 30.44
C ALA A 433 -12.98 -23.92 30.39
N ALA A 434 -13.02 -24.80 29.38
CA ALA A 434 -14.17 -25.63 29.04
C ALA A 434 -14.44 -26.76 30.05
N GLU A 435 -13.40 -27.39 30.61
CA GLU A 435 -13.55 -28.54 31.55
C GLU A 435 -14.27 -28.17 32.87
N SER A 436 -14.39 -26.88 33.20
CA SER A 436 -14.85 -26.41 34.50
C SER A 436 -16.34 -26.61 34.82
N ASN A 437 -17.18 -27.00 33.84
CA ASN A 437 -18.64 -26.72 33.91
C ASN A 437 -19.61 -27.84 33.51
N VAL A 438 -19.21 -29.12 33.49
CA VAL A 438 -20.10 -30.26 33.18
C VAL A 438 -20.43 -31.11 34.41
N GLN A 439 -21.54 -30.78 35.10
CA GLN A 439 -22.19 -31.71 36.04
C GLN A 439 -23.39 -32.42 35.39
N GLY A 440 -23.17 -33.67 34.94
CA GLY A 440 -24.25 -34.65 34.74
C GLY A 440 -24.99 -34.59 33.40
N GLY A 441 -24.43 -35.26 32.39
CA GLY A 441 -25.08 -35.58 31.13
C GLY A 441 -24.15 -36.42 30.25
N GLU A 442 -24.70 -37.30 29.42
CA GLU A 442 -23.91 -37.99 28.38
C GLU A 442 -23.60 -36.95 27.30
N GLY A 443 -22.34 -36.48 27.25
CA GLY A 443 -21.92 -35.39 26.37
C GLY A 443 -21.72 -35.84 24.92
N ARG A 444 -22.05 -34.96 23.97
CA ARG A 444 -21.53 -35.03 22.60
C ARG A 444 -20.00 -34.82 22.60
N PRO A 445 -19.25 -35.36 21.63
CA PRO A 445 -17.84 -35.02 21.43
C PRO A 445 -17.67 -33.51 21.25
N LEU A 446 -16.56 -32.95 21.77
CA LEU A 446 -16.25 -31.53 21.62
C LEU A 446 -16.10 -31.15 20.13
N GLU A 447 -15.58 -32.09 19.35
CA GLU A 447 -15.41 -32.03 17.90
C GLU A 447 -16.73 -31.77 17.14
N GLU A 448 -17.86 -32.35 17.60
CA GLU A 448 -19.18 -32.05 17.01
C GLU A 448 -19.61 -30.60 17.26
N VAL A 449 -19.24 -30.02 18.40
CA VAL A 449 -19.70 -28.68 18.82
C VAL A 449 -18.91 -27.58 18.11
N VAL A 450 -17.59 -27.73 17.99
CA VAL A 450 -16.74 -26.79 17.22
C VAL A 450 -17.16 -26.80 15.75
N ALA A 451 -17.32 -27.99 15.14
CA ALA A 451 -17.79 -28.10 13.76
C ALA A 451 -19.23 -27.57 13.57
N GLU A 452 -20.14 -27.74 14.54
CA GLU A 452 -21.46 -27.10 14.51
C GLU A 452 -21.35 -25.57 14.60
N GLN A 453 -20.33 -24.98 15.24
CA GLN A 453 -20.14 -23.52 15.30
C GLN A 453 -19.51 -22.97 14.01
N GLU A 454 -18.39 -23.53 13.55
CA GLU A 454 -17.70 -23.13 12.31
C GLU A 454 -18.66 -23.17 11.11
N ALA A 455 -19.46 -24.24 10.98
CA ALA A 455 -20.46 -24.36 9.92
C ALA A 455 -21.59 -23.33 10.00
N ASN A 456 -21.95 -22.86 11.20
CA ASN A 456 -22.98 -21.81 11.38
C ASN A 456 -22.44 -20.41 11.02
N GLU A 457 -21.18 -20.10 11.32
CA GLU A 457 -20.57 -18.82 10.93
C GLU A 457 -20.29 -18.78 9.43
N GLN A 458 -19.75 -19.86 8.86
CA GLN A 458 -19.54 -20.01 7.42
C GLN A 458 -20.84 -19.85 6.62
N THR A 459 -21.91 -20.54 7.00
CA THR A 459 -23.23 -20.41 6.33
C THR A 459 -23.92 -19.06 6.58
N SER A 460 -23.52 -18.30 7.61
CA SER A 460 -23.99 -16.92 7.79
C SER A 460 -23.29 -15.97 6.80
N MET A 461 -21.98 -16.09 6.62
CA MET A 461 -21.20 -15.28 5.67
C MET A 461 -21.60 -15.56 4.21
N GLU A 462 -21.76 -16.83 3.86
CA GLU A 462 -22.25 -17.25 2.53
C GLU A 462 -23.62 -16.64 2.23
N ARG A 463 -24.52 -16.64 3.21
CA ARG A 463 -25.86 -16.09 3.06
C ARG A 463 -25.89 -14.56 2.96
N GLU A 464 -25.05 -13.83 3.69
CA GLU A 464 -24.90 -12.38 3.48
C GLU A 464 -24.44 -12.08 2.06
N LYS A 465 -23.45 -12.84 1.56
CA LYS A 465 -22.95 -12.72 0.20
C LYS A 465 -24.06 -12.96 -0.84
N GLU A 466 -24.84 -14.03 -0.72
CA GLU A 466 -26.01 -14.28 -1.59
C GLU A 466 -27.01 -13.10 -1.61
N ILE A 467 -27.30 -12.50 -0.45
CA ILE A 467 -28.23 -11.37 -0.32
C ILE A 467 -27.69 -10.12 -1.02
N LEU A 468 -26.38 -9.88 -0.92
CA LEU A 468 -25.73 -8.72 -1.54
C LEU A 468 -25.58 -8.90 -3.05
N GLU A 469 -25.04 -10.03 -3.52
CA GLU A 469 -24.85 -10.32 -4.95
C GLU A 469 -26.18 -10.39 -5.74
N SER A 470 -27.29 -10.77 -5.08
CA SER A 470 -28.63 -10.76 -5.70
C SER A 470 -29.36 -9.42 -5.62
N ALA A 471 -28.78 -8.39 -4.97
CA ALA A 471 -29.38 -7.07 -4.87
C ALA A 471 -29.33 -6.31 -6.20
N LYS A 472 -30.50 -6.00 -6.78
CA LYS A 472 -30.60 -5.13 -7.96
C LYS A 472 -30.32 -3.68 -7.54
N ILE A 473 -29.29 -3.06 -8.09
CA ILE A 473 -28.85 -1.70 -7.78
C ILE A 473 -28.96 -0.81 -9.02
N ILE A 474 -29.67 0.31 -8.88
CA ILE A 474 -29.69 1.40 -9.85
C ILE A 474 -29.11 2.67 -9.20
N PHE A 475 -28.19 3.34 -9.88
CA PHE A 475 -27.69 4.65 -9.48
C PHE A 475 -28.41 5.78 -10.23
N ILE A 476 -28.61 6.92 -9.55
CA ILE A 476 -28.99 8.18 -10.20
C ILE A 476 -28.08 9.34 -9.75
N ILE A 477 -27.22 9.75 -10.67
CA ILE A 477 -26.11 10.70 -10.53
C ILE A 477 -26.33 11.93 -11.42
N GLY A 478 -25.41 12.90 -11.37
CA GLY A 478 -25.53 14.22 -12.03
C GLY A 478 -25.42 15.38 -11.04
N GLY A 479 -25.46 16.62 -11.53
CA GLY A 479 -25.06 17.82 -10.77
C GLY A 479 -26.05 18.32 -9.70
N PRO A 480 -25.70 19.36 -8.92
CA PRO A 480 -26.64 20.01 -8.01
C PRO A 480 -27.84 20.58 -8.80
N ALA A 481 -29.06 20.37 -8.28
CA ALA A 481 -30.32 20.73 -8.96
C ALA A 481 -30.59 20.08 -10.35
N SER A 482 -29.84 19.06 -10.79
CA SER A 482 -30.18 18.27 -12.00
C SER A 482 -31.46 17.41 -11.89
N GLY A 483 -32.20 17.51 -10.78
CA GLY A 483 -33.48 16.83 -10.59
C GLY A 483 -33.43 15.41 -9.98
N LYS A 484 -32.24 14.90 -9.61
CA LYS A 484 -32.02 13.54 -9.07
C LYS A 484 -33.11 13.05 -8.11
N ARG A 485 -33.41 13.81 -7.04
CA ARG A 485 -34.43 13.43 -6.03
C ARG A 485 -35.82 13.33 -6.65
N THR A 486 -36.22 14.32 -7.46
CA THR A 486 -37.52 14.34 -8.14
C THR A 486 -37.72 13.11 -9.03
N GLN A 487 -36.69 12.73 -9.78
CA GLN A 487 -36.75 11.54 -10.63
C GLN A 487 -36.69 10.24 -9.79
N ALA A 488 -35.86 10.20 -8.75
CA ALA A 488 -35.79 9.04 -7.86
C ALA A 488 -37.14 8.72 -7.20
N THR A 489 -37.84 9.74 -6.67
CA THR A 489 -39.20 9.57 -6.14
C THR A 489 -40.16 9.01 -7.17
N ARG A 490 -40.15 9.52 -8.42
CA ARG A 490 -41.02 9.03 -9.50
C ARG A 490 -40.72 7.60 -9.95
N ILE A 491 -39.44 7.22 -10.01
CA ILE A 491 -39.03 5.84 -10.31
C ILE A 491 -39.52 4.90 -9.20
N VAL A 492 -39.35 5.28 -7.94
CA VAL A 492 -39.78 4.53 -6.75
C VAL A 492 -41.30 4.38 -6.71
N GLU A 493 -42.06 5.45 -6.92
CA GLU A 493 -43.53 5.44 -6.98
C GLU A 493 -44.08 4.54 -8.12
N LYS A 494 -43.37 4.45 -9.25
CA LYS A 494 -43.81 3.71 -10.44
C LYS A 494 -43.37 2.24 -10.46
N TYR A 495 -42.16 1.95 -9.98
CA TYR A 495 -41.51 0.63 -10.14
C TYR A 495 -41.20 -0.07 -8.79
N GLY A 496 -41.39 0.58 -7.64
CA GLY A 496 -41.35 -0.07 -6.32
C GLY A 496 -39.95 -0.35 -5.75
N TYR A 497 -38.91 0.32 -6.23
CA TYR A 497 -37.55 0.29 -5.67
C TYR A 497 -37.50 0.88 -4.25
N THR A 498 -36.56 0.41 -3.41
CA THR A 498 -36.21 1.08 -2.14
C THR A 498 -35.34 2.30 -2.43
N HIS A 499 -35.74 3.49 -1.99
CA HIS A 499 -34.95 4.72 -2.22
C HIS A 499 -33.86 4.90 -1.15
N LEU A 500 -32.60 4.90 -1.58
CA LEU A 500 -31.43 5.17 -0.75
C LEU A 500 -30.81 6.52 -1.15
N SER A 501 -31.23 7.60 -0.49
CA SER A 501 -30.68 8.93 -0.78
C SER A 501 -29.47 9.21 0.10
N TYR A 502 -28.26 9.23 -0.49
CA TYR A 502 -26.99 9.39 0.23
C TYR A 502 -27.02 10.55 1.24
N GLY A 503 -27.50 11.72 0.81
CA GLY A 503 -27.55 12.91 1.65
C GLY A 503 -28.63 12.87 2.74
N ASP A 504 -29.62 11.98 2.66
CA ASP A 504 -30.62 11.75 3.71
C ASP A 504 -30.18 10.63 4.67
N LEU A 505 -29.53 9.57 4.17
CA LEU A 505 -28.87 8.54 5.00
C LEU A 505 -27.79 9.16 5.90
N LEU A 506 -26.92 10.00 5.33
CA LEU A 506 -25.88 10.71 6.08
C LEU A 506 -26.47 11.61 7.19
N ARG A 507 -27.65 12.20 6.97
CA ARG A 507 -28.36 12.95 8.02
C ARG A 507 -29.00 12.03 9.06
N ALA A 508 -29.61 10.92 8.64
CA ALA A 508 -30.21 9.94 9.56
C ALA A 508 -29.17 9.32 10.50
N GLU A 509 -27.95 9.00 10.03
CA GLU A 509 -26.87 8.51 10.89
C GLU A 509 -26.42 9.56 11.93
N ILE A 510 -26.20 10.81 11.49
CA ILE A 510 -25.83 11.92 12.37
C ILE A 510 -26.93 12.21 13.42
N GLU A 511 -28.20 12.13 13.02
CA GLU A 511 -29.36 12.33 13.92
C GLU A 511 -29.55 11.16 14.91
N GLN A 512 -29.27 9.92 14.51
CA GLN A 512 -29.32 8.74 15.37
C GLN A 512 -28.17 8.66 16.38
N GLN A 513 -27.09 9.43 16.18
CA GLN A 513 -25.87 9.41 17.01
C GLN A 513 -25.22 8.02 17.12
N SER A 514 -25.30 7.20 16.06
CA SER A 514 -24.51 5.98 15.88
C SER A 514 -23.00 6.30 15.92
N GLU A 515 -22.13 5.30 16.09
CA GLU A 515 -20.68 5.51 16.00
C GLU A 515 -20.29 6.12 14.64
N ARG A 516 -20.75 5.50 13.55
CA ARG A 516 -20.66 6.01 12.17
C ARG A 516 -21.18 7.44 12.05
N GLY A 517 -22.35 7.75 12.64
CA GLY A 517 -22.94 9.10 12.67
C GLY A 517 -22.10 10.13 13.42
N ARG A 518 -21.43 9.75 14.52
CA ARG A 518 -20.50 10.63 15.25
C ARG A 518 -19.27 10.93 14.42
N LEU A 519 -18.70 9.93 13.74
CA LEU A 519 -17.57 10.12 12.82
C LEU A 519 -17.95 11.04 11.64
N LEU A 520 -19.08 10.78 10.98
CA LEU A 520 -19.61 11.65 9.89
C LEU A 520 -19.79 13.09 10.34
N LYS A 521 -20.35 13.30 11.56
CA LYS A 521 -20.50 14.63 12.15
C LYS A 521 -19.14 15.28 12.44
N GLN A 522 -18.20 14.54 13.02
CA GLN A 522 -16.86 15.02 13.37
C GLN A 522 -16.03 15.39 12.13
N SER A 523 -16.16 14.66 11.02
CA SER A 523 -15.58 15.03 9.73
C SER A 523 -16.21 16.32 9.18
N ALA A 524 -17.55 16.42 9.21
CA ALA A 524 -18.26 17.61 8.73
C ALA A 524 -17.92 18.88 9.55
N GLU A 525 -17.80 18.76 10.87
CA GLU A 525 -17.37 19.87 11.76
C GLU A 525 -15.91 20.28 11.54
N GLN A 526 -15.07 19.40 10.98
CA GLN A 526 -13.69 19.68 10.58
C GLN A 526 -13.54 20.04 9.08
N GLY A 527 -14.65 20.17 8.33
CA GLY A 527 -14.63 20.49 6.90
C GLY A 527 -14.12 19.36 5.99
N GLN A 528 -13.96 18.14 6.52
CA GLN A 528 -13.54 16.97 5.78
C GLN A 528 -14.72 16.34 5.03
N SER A 529 -14.42 15.58 3.97
CA SER A 529 -15.42 14.68 3.37
C SER A 529 -15.78 13.56 4.35
N ALA A 530 -16.99 13.02 4.26
CA ALA A 530 -17.29 11.71 4.83
C ALA A 530 -16.33 10.65 4.24
N SER A 531 -15.98 9.62 5.04
CA SER A 531 -15.34 8.43 4.49
C SER A 531 -16.30 7.73 3.54
N ASP A 532 -15.76 7.23 2.42
CA ASP A 532 -16.52 6.47 1.44
C ASP A 532 -16.99 5.13 2.05
N ASP A 533 -16.20 4.56 2.97
CA ASP A 533 -16.48 3.31 3.69
C ASP A 533 -17.74 3.40 4.54
N ILE A 534 -17.82 4.39 5.42
CA ILE A 534 -18.94 4.56 6.36
C ILE A 534 -20.29 4.59 5.61
N MET A 535 -20.31 5.19 4.42
CA MET A 535 -21.54 5.32 3.62
C MET A 535 -21.83 4.08 2.76
N VAL A 536 -20.82 3.32 2.34
CA VAL A 536 -21.00 1.99 1.73
C VAL A 536 -21.55 1.02 2.78
N ASP A 537 -20.95 0.95 3.96
CA ASP A 537 -21.39 0.10 5.07
C ASP A 537 -22.86 0.35 5.47
N VAL A 538 -23.26 1.62 5.58
CA VAL A 538 -24.66 2.00 5.88
C VAL A 538 -25.61 1.53 4.78
N MET A 539 -25.20 1.54 3.51
CA MET A 539 -26.00 0.99 2.43
C MET A 539 -26.03 -0.55 2.45
N ARG A 540 -24.90 -1.21 2.75
CA ARG A 540 -24.79 -2.67 2.93
C ARG A 540 -25.74 -3.17 4.00
N ASP A 541 -25.70 -2.57 5.19
CA ASP A 541 -26.55 -2.95 6.33
C ASP A 541 -28.04 -2.79 6.00
N ILE A 542 -28.43 -1.69 5.33
CA ILE A 542 -29.81 -1.47 4.91
C ILE A 542 -30.25 -2.52 3.88
N ILE A 543 -29.38 -2.92 2.95
CA ILE A 543 -29.66 -3.94 1.93
C ILE A 543 -29.81 -5.33 2.55
N LEU A 544 -28.95 -5.71 3.50
CA LEU A 544 -29.03 -6.97 4.25
C LEU A 544 -30.34 -7.05 5.06
N GLN A 545 -30.72 -5.95 5.71
CA GLN A 545 -31.90 -5.88 6.58
C GLN A 545 -33.24 -5.74 5.83
N ASN A 546 -33.29 -5.08 4.67
CA ASN A 546 -34.54 -4.60 4.04
C ASN A 546 -34.73 -5.10 2.59
N GLN A 547 -34.43 -6.38 2.36
CA GLN A 547 -34.52 -7.08 1.07
C GLN A 547 -35.77 -6.73 0.24
N ASN A 548 -35.57 -6.03 -0.88
CA ASN A 548 -36.62 -5.67 -1.83
C ASN A 548 -36.40 -6.38 -3.18
N PRO A 549 -37.32 -7.24 -3.66
CA PRO A 549 -37.16 -7.98 -4.92
C PRO A 549 -37.21 -7.10 -6.18
N ASN A 550 -37.71 -5.87 -6.07
CA ASN A 550 -37.61 -4.87 -7.14
C ASN A 550 -36.20 -4.26 -7.21
N GLY A 551 -35.50 -4.17 -6.08
CA GLY A 551 -34.16 -3.60 -5.95
C GLY A 551 -34.11 -2.28 -5.18
N TYR A 552 -32.95 -1.64 -5.25
CA TYR A 552 -32.61 -0.38 -4.59
C TYR A 552 -32.24 0.68 -5.64
N LEU A 553 -32.71 1.91 -5.40
CA LEU A 553 -32.37 3.08 -6.19
C LEU A 553 -31.56 4.03 -5.32
N ILE A 554 -30.26 4.15 -5.60
CA ILE A 554 -29.34 5.00 -4.85
C ILE A 554 -29.19 6.35 -5.56
N SER A 555 -29.40 7.45 -4.84
CA SER A 555 -29.39 8.80 -5.43
C SER A 555 -28.36 9.74 -4.79
N GLY A 556 -27.56 10.40 -5.63
CA GLY A 556 -26.49 11.31 -5.17
C GLY A 556 -25.20 10.60 -4.75
N PHE A 557 -25.07 9.33 -5.11
CA PHE A 557 -23.90 8.47 -4.99
C PHE A 557 -23.92 7.48 -6.18
N PRO A 558 -22.77 7.01 -6.68
CA PRO A 558 -21.42 7.49 -6.35
C PRO A 558 -21.15 8.90 -6.90
N SER A 559 -20.11 9.53 -6.38
CA SER A 559 -19.65 10.88 -6.76
C SER A 559 -18.15 10.95 -7.04
N ARG A 560 -17.40 9.87 -6.79
CA ARG A 560 -15.97 9.68 -7.06
C ARG A 560 -15.74 8.23 -7.47
N LEU A 561 -14.65 7.96 -8.21
CA LEU A 561 -14.31 6.61 -8.66
C LEU A 561 -14.08 5.62 -7.49
N SER A 562 -13.54 6.10 -6.37
CA SER A 562 -13.40 5.32 -5.11
C SER A 562 -14.72 4.77 -4.61
N GLN A 563 -15.78 5.59 -4.63
CA GLN A 563 -17.13 5.22 -4.22
C GLN A 563 -17.73 4.15 -5.13
N SER A 564 -17.50 4.27 -6.45
CA SER A 564 -17.93 3.26 -7.43
C SER A 564 -17.25 1.91 -7.17
N ALA A 565 -15.92 1.91 -7.07
CA ALA A 565 -15.14 0.68 -6.88
C ALA A 565 -15.43 -0.01 -5.54
N LYS A 566 -15.49 0.74 -4.42
CA LYS A 566 -15.79 0.16 -3.11
C LYS A 566 -17.22 -0.39 -3.02
N PHE A 567 -18.20 0.32 -3.56
CA PHE A 567 -19.59 -0.17 -3.53
C PHE A 567 -19.74 -1.50 -4.28
N GLU A 568 -19.09 -1.66 -5.43
CA GLU A 568 -19.18 -2.91 -6.19
C GLU A 568 -18.36 -4.06 -5.59
N SER A 569 -17.28 -3.75 -4.88
CA SER A 569 -16.51 -4.72 -4.08
C SER A 569 -17.32 -5.24 -2.88
N ASP A 570 -17.96 -4.33 -2.14
CA ASP A 570 -18.44 -4.64 -0.78
C ASP A 570 -19.95 -4.90 -0.70
N ILE A 571 -20.67 -4.67 -1.81
CA ILE A 571 -22.11 -4.89 -1.98
C ILE A 571 -22.37 -5.64 -3.30
N ALA A 572 -22.44 -4.93 -4.44
CA ALA A 572 -22.79 -5.51 -5.74
C ALA A 572 -22.55 -4.55 -6.91
N SER A 573 -22.28 -5.09 -8.09
CA SER A 573 -22.36 -4.33 -9.35
C SER A 573 -23.77 -3.79 -9.61
N CYS A 574 -23.85 -2.54 -10.06
CA CYS A 574 -25.12 -1.94 -10.48
C CYS A 574 -25.49 -2.31 -11.91
N GLN A 575 -26.79 -2.51 -12.17
CA GLN A 575 -27.27 -2.90 -13.50
C GLN A 575 -27.59 -1.68 -14.39
N ILE A 576 -27.89 -0.52 -13.80
CA ILE A 576 -28.21 0.71 -14.54
C ILE A 576 -27.69 1.95 -13.78
N VAL A 577 -27.04 2.88 -14.48
CA VAL A 577 -26.64 4.18 -13.93
C VAL A 577 -27.30 5.29 -14.75
N PHE A 578 -28.15 6.09 -14.13
CA PHE A 578 -28.74 7.28 -14.76
C PHE A 578 -27.90 8.52 -14.47
N TYR A 579 -27.22 9.04 -15.48
CA TYR A 579 -26.55 10.33 -15.41
C TYR A 579 -27.47 11.43 -15.94
N LEU A 580 -27.99 12.24 -15.01
CA LEU A 580 -28.81 13.41 -15.32
C LEU A 580 -27.91 14.59 -15.72
N ASP A 581 -27.64 14.68 -17.01
CA ASP A 581 -26.78 15.70 -17.62
C ASP A 581 -27.48 17.06 -17.65
N CYS A 582 -26.83 18.08 -17.10
CA CYS A 582 -27.43 19.40 -16.96
C CYS A 582 -26.34 20.46 -17.11
N SER A 583 -26.59 21.47 -17.92
CA SER A 583 -25.70 22.62 -18.07
C SER A 583 -25.60 23.44 -16.78
N ASP A 584 -24.45 24.10 -16.61
CA ASP A 584 -24.19 24.97 -15.47
C ASP A 584 -25.22 26.09 -15.34
N ASP A 585 -25.60 26.72 -16.46
CA ASP A 585 -26.58 27.81 -16.49
C ASP A 585 -27.94 27.33 -15.96
N THR A 586 -28.45 26.19 -16.45
CA THR A 586 -29.72 25.61 -15.97
C THR A 586 -29.64 25.16 -14.50
N MET A 587 -28.51 24.64 -14.04
CA MET A 587 -28.31 24.33 -12.62
C MET A 587 -28.32 25.61 -11.76
N ILE A 588 -27.64 26.67 -12.22
CA ILE A 588 -27.58 27.97 -11.54
C ILE A 588 -28.97 28.64 -11.51
N GLU A 589 -29.75 28.63 -12.59
CA GLU A 589 -31.12 29.17 -12.61
C GLU A 589 -32.05 28.42 -11.63
N ARG A 590 -31.98 27.08 -11.62
CA ARG A 590 -32.75 26.23 -10.69
C ARG A 590 -32.34 26.40 -9.23
N LEU A 591 -31.13 26.86 -8.96
CA LEU A 591 -30.63 27.13 -7.61
C LEU A 591 -30.86 28.59 -7.18
N ALA A 592 -30.73 29.57 -8.07
CA ALA A 592 -31.00 30.99 -7.81
C ALA A 592 -32.50 31.29 -7.63
N SER A 593 -33.38 30.40 -8.11
CA SER A 593 -34.82 30.42 -7.80
C SER A 593 -35.17 29.77 -6.45
N SER A 594 -34.18 29.21 -5.73
CA SER A 594 -34.28 28.83 -4.31
C SER A 594 -33.58 29.85 -3.42
N ASN A 595 -34.11 30.13 -2.23
CA ASN A 595 -33.60 31.18 -1.33
C ASN A 595 -32.27 30.85 -0.63
N ASP A 596 -31.65 29.69 -0.88
CA ASP A 596 -30.53 29.14 -0.09
C ASP A 596 -29.14 29.27 -0.75
N ALA A 597 -29.02 29.97 -1.87
CA ALA A 597 -27.79 30.09 -2.62
C ALA A 597 -26.90 31.27 -2.17
N ASN A 598 -25.87 31.00 -1.35
CA ASN A 598 -24.66 31.82 -1.37
C ASN A 598 -23.82 31.43 -2.60
N ASP A 599 -23.61 32.38 -3.51
CA ASP A 599 -23.07 32.20 -4.87
C ASP A 599 -21.70 31.48 -4.91
N GLU A 600 -20.89 31.65 -3.87
CA GLU A 600 -19.56 31.03 -3.73
C GLU A 600 -19.62 29.55 -3.36
N ALA A 601 -20.50 29.17 -2.42
CA ALA A 601 -20.71 27.77 -2.03
C ALA A 601 -21.35 26.94 -3.16
N LEU A 602 -22.09 27.59 -4.07
CA LEU A 602 -22.62 26.98 -5.27
C LEU A 602 -21.51 26.58 -6.24
N LYS A 603 -20.58 27.50 -6.50
CA LYS A 603 -19.44 27.31 -7.42
C LYS A 603 -18.48 26.23 -6.95
N ILE A 604 -18.23 26.15 -5.63
CA ILE A 604 -17.45 25.05 -5.04
C ILE A 604 -18.12 23.70 -5.32
N ARG A 605 -19.43 23.58 -5.04
CA ARG A 605 -20.19 22.33 -5.29
C ARG A 605 -20.26 21.94 -6.77
N LEU A 606 -20.32 22.91 -7.68
CA LEU A 606 -20.26 22.69 -9.13
C LEU A 606 -18.86 22.25 -9.58
N GLY A 607 -17.81 22.91 -9.11
CA GLY A 607 -16.41 22.57 -9.39
C GLY A 607 -16.08 21.14 -8.97
N THR A 608 -16.22 20.84 -7.66
CA THR A 608 -15.95 19.50 -7.10
C THR A 608 -16.76 18.39 -7.79
N PHE A 609 -17.95 18.69 -8.31
CA PHE A 609 -18.72 17.75 -9.11
C PHE A 609 -18.11 17.52 -10.50
N ARG A 610 -17.73 18.59 -11.24
CA ARG A 610 -17.07 18.44 -12.55
C ARG A 610 -15.73 17.71 -12.44
N ASP A 611 -14.95 18.03 -11.41
CA ASP A 611 -13.61 17.47 -11.18
C ASP A 611 -13.61 15.95 -10.92
N SER A 612 -14.76 15.34 -10.59
CA SER A 612 -14.86 13.90 -10.27
C SER A 612 -15.88 13.13 -11.09
N ILE A 613 -16.85 13.78 -11.74
CA ILE A 613 -17.93 13.08 -12.46
C ILE A 613 -17.46 12.39 -13.74
N GLU A 614 -16.48 12.95 -14.46
CA GLU A 614 -15.98 12.38 -15.73
C GLU A 614 -15.50 10.93 -15.51
N ALA A 615 -14.58 10.72 -14.55
CA ALA A 615 -14.08 9.40 -14.18
C ALA A 615 -15.16 8.44 -13.63
N VAL A 616 -16.24 8.95 -13.02
CA VAL A 616 -17.39 8.12 -12.61
C VAL A 616 -18.25 7.74 -13.80
N THR A 617 -18.48 8.66 -14.75
CA THR A 617 -19.23 8.34 -15.97
C THR A 617 -18.45 7.40 -16.87
N ASP A 618 -17.14 7.56 -17.03
CA ASP A 618 -16.35 6.70 -17.90
C ASP A 618 -16.33 5.26 -17.37
N TYR A 619 -16.07 5.08 -16.07
CA TYR A 619 -16.14 3.78 -15.38
C TYR A 619 -17.48 3.02 -15.56
N TYR A 620 -18.60 3.74 -15.67
CA TYR A 620 -19.92 3.15 -15.95
C TYR A 620 -20.29 3.10 -17.44
N GLN A 621 -19.60 3.88 -18.28
CA GLN A 621 -19.71 3.85 -19.73
C GLN A 621 -19.02 2.61 -20.29
N ASP A 622 -17.84 2.29 -19.76
CA ASP A 622 -17.02 1.13 -20.10
C ASP A 622 -17.70 -0.20 -19.70
N LYS A 623 -18.56 -0.16 -18.69
CA LYS A 623 -19.43 -1.27 -18.25
C LYS A 623 -20.77 -1.36 -19.00
N GLU A 624 -21.00 -0.51 -20.01
CA GLU A 624 -22.26 -0.38 -20.79
C GLU A 624 -23.56 -0.09 -19.99
N VAL A 625 -23.50 0.08 -18.66
CA VAL A 625 -24.68 0.36 -17.80
C VAL A 625 -25.09 1.83 -17.74
N LEU A 626 -24.25 2.75 -18.24
CA LEU A 626 -24.50 4.19 -18.18
C LEU A 626 -25.54 4.68 -19.21
N ASN A 627 -26.62 5.24 -18.67
CA ASN A 627 -27.65 5.96 -19.40
C ASN A 627 -27.49 7.47 -19.16
N LYS A 628 -26.86 8.17 -20.10
CA LYS A 628 -26.76 9.65 -20.10
C LYS A 628 -28.08 10.24 -20.61
N ILE A 629 -28.75 11.03 -19.77
CA ILE A 629 -30.11 11.57 -19.99
C ILE A 629 -30.10 13.09 -19.83
N SER A 630 -30.71 13.81 -20.77
CA SER A 630 -30.73 15.29 -20.71
C SER A 630 -31.72 15.81 -19.67
N ALA A 631 -31.22 16.43 -18.61
CA ALA A 631 -32.00 17.01 -17.53
C ALA A 631 -32.41 18.47 -17.76
N GLU A 632 -32.19 19.02 -18.97
CA GLU A 632 -32.59 20.38 -19.37
C GLU A 632 -34.11 20.57 -19.41
N GLY A 633 -34.84 19.55 -19.87
CA GLY A 633 -36.28 19.58 -20.07
C GLY A 633 -37.12 19.64 -18.78
N SER A 634 -38.43 19.59 -18.95
CA SER A 634 -39.36 19.49 -17.82
C SER A 634 -39.19 18.13 -17.10
N PRO A 635 -39.55 18.04 -15.80
CA PRO A 635 -39.45 16.78 -15.06
C PRO A 635 -40.21 15.60 -15.70
N ASP A 636 -41.25 15.88 -16.49
CA ASP A 636 -42.07 14.87 -17.18
C ASP A 636 -41.38 14.32 -18.45
N GLU A 637 -40.67 15.18 -19.19
CA GLU A 637 -39.85 14.77 -20.35
C GLU A 637 -38.67 13.90 -19.88
N VAL A 638 -37.92 14.38 -18.88
CA VAL A 638 -36.80 13.63 -18.25
C VAL A 638 -37.29 12.29 -17.67
N PHE A 639 -38.46 12.26 -17.02
CA PHE A 639 -39.02 11.01 -16.51
C PHE A 639 -39.45 10.05 -17.64
N THR A 640 -39.92 10.59 -18.76
CA THR A 640 -40.27 9.79 -19.94
C THR A 640 -39.04 9.15 -20.56
N GLU A 641 -37.91 9.87 -20.63
CA GLU A 641 -36.63 9.35 -21.11
C GLU A 641 -36.09 8.23 -20.21
N ILE A 642 -36.07 8.44 -18.88
CA ILE A 642 -35.76 7.39 -17.88
C ILE A 642 -36.66 6.17 -18.05
N CYS A 643 -37.97 6.39 -18.23
CA CYS A 643 -38.92 5.32 -18.48
C CYS A 643 -38.64 4.58 -19.79
N ASN A 644 -38.13 5.24 -20.83
CA ASN A 644 -37.78 4.58 -22.08
C ASN A 644 -36.54 3.68 -21.91
N SER A 645 -35.53 4.11 -21.15
CA SER A 645 -34.42 3.23 -20.75
C SER A 645 -34.88 2.04 -19.90
N LEU A 646 -35.79 2.25 -18.94
CA LEU A 646 -36.32 1.18 -18.08
C LEU A 646 -37.33 0.24 -18.76
N ASN A 647 -37.90 0.62 -19.91
CA ASN A 647 -38.89 -0.17 -20.65
C ASN A 647 -38.40 -0.58 -22.05
N ALA A 648 -37.14 -0.30 -22.41
CA ALA A 648 -36.50 -0.96 -23.54
C ALA A 648 -36.47 -2.48 -23.25
N GLU A 649 -36.61 -3.33 -24.27
CA GLU A 649 -36.41 -4.76 -24.06
C GLU A 649 -34.97 -4.97 -23.55
N PRO A 650 -34.76 -5.74 -22.46
CA PRO A 650 -33.41 -6.09 -22.02
C PRO A 650 -32.69 -6.80 -23.17
N VAL A 651 -31.36 -6.63 -23.24
CA VAL A 651 -30.55 -7.38 -24.21
C VAL A 651 -30.80 -8.87 -23.98
N LYS A 652 -31.29 -9.54 -25.03
CA LYS A 652 -32.20 -10.68 -24.91
C LYS A 652 -31.73 -11.79 -23.96
N GLU A 653 -32.60 -12.13 -23.02
CA GLU A 653 -32.62 -13.47 -22.42
C GLU A 653 -32.71 -14.53 -23.54
N VAL A 654 -31.90 -15.58 -23.44
CA VAL A 654 -31.97 -16.75 -24.31
C VAL A 654 -32.53 -17.93 -23.51
N GLU A 655 -33.83 -18.12 -23.54
CA GLU A 655 -34.43 -19.36 -23.02
C GLU A 655 -34.07 -20.54 -23.93
N GLU A 656 -33.33 -21.53 -23.41
CA GLU A 656 -33.82 -22.92 -23.41
C GLU A 656 -33.15 -23.83 -22.35
N THR A 657 -33.84 -23.98 -21.22
CA THR A 657 -33.90 -25.20 -20.37
C THR A 657 -32.72 -25.66 -19.48
N LYS A 658 -32.94 -25.48 -18.16
CA LYS A 658 -32.64 -26.40 -17.02
C LYS A 658 -31.21 -26.50 -16.43
N GLU A 659 -31.10 -25.93 -15.23
CA GLU A 659 -30.41 -26.47 -14.04
C GLU A 659 -28.97 -27.01 -14.21
N THR A 660 -28.01 -26.07 -14.28
CA THR A 660 -26.73 -26.14 -13.53
C THR A 660 -26.28 -24.72 -13.17
N GLN A 661 -25.28 -24.57 -12.31
CA GLN A 661 -24.68 -23.27 -11.96
C GLN A 661 -24.13 -22.57 -13.22
N GLU A 662 -24.32 -21.25 -13.35
CA GLU A 662 -23.69 -20.48 -14.41
C GLU A 662 -22.31 -19.99 -13.96
N ASP A 663 -21.27 -20.66 -14.45
CA ASP A 663 -19.90 -20.16 -14.37
C ASP A 663 -19.76 -18.82 -15.10
N VAL A 664 -18.90 -17.94 -14.58
CA VAL A 664 -18.38 -16.80 -15.35
C VAL A 664 -17.74 -17.36 -16.62
N TRP A 665 -18.22 -16.95 -17.80
CA TRP A 665 -17.69 -17.45 -19.08
C TRP A 665 -16.21 -17.07 -19.22
N LYS A 666 -15.32 -18.02 -18.89
CA LYS A 666 -13.89 -17.93 -19.16
C LYS A 666 -13.60 -18.53 -20.53
N PRO A 667 -12.68 -17.95 -21.33
CA PRO A 667 -12.22 -18.58 -22.55
C PRO A 667 -11.53 -19.91 -22.21
N ASN A 668 -11.99 -21.00 -22.82
CA ASN A 668 -11.37 -22.32 -22.68
C ASN A 668 -10.19 -22.48 -23.66
N ASN A 669 -9.26 -23.38 -23.34
CA ASN A 669 -8.11 -23.73 -24.18
C ASN A 669 -7.34 -22.51 -24.73
N VAL A 670 -6.87 -21.63 -23.84
CA VAL A 670 -5.93 -20.57 -24.23
C VAL A 670 -4.51 -21.15 -24.32
N ILE A 671 -3.85 -20.89 -25.45
CA ILE A 671 -2.46 -21.25 -25.71
C ILE A 671 -1.66 -19.98 -26.02
N PHE A 672 -0.62 -19.71 -25.25
CA PHE A 672 0.33 -18.63 -25.51
C PHE A 672 1.35 -19.07 -26.57
N VAL A 673 1.71 -18.17 -27.51
CA VAL A 673 2.72 -18.46 -28.54
C VAL A 673 3.89 -17.48 -28.44
N ILE A 674 5.02 -18.01 -27.98
CA ILE A 674 6.28 -17.30 -27.74
C ILE A 674 7.39 -17.82 -28.65
N GLY A 675 8.43 -17.02 -28.78
CA GLY A 675 9.59 -17.19 -29.64
C GLY A 675 10.07 -15.82 -30.09
N GLY A 676 11.33 -15.67 -30.45
CA GLY A 676 11.91 -14.35 -30.71
C GLY A 676 11.33 -13.65 -31.96
N PRO A 677 11.73 -12.39 -32.23
CA PRO A 677 11.36 -11.73 -33.48
C PRO A 677 11.94 -12.52 -34.66
N GLY A 678 11.13 -12.86 -35.66
CA GLY A 678 11.60 -13.57 -36.87
C GLY A 678 11.58 -15.10 -36.81
N CYS A 679 11.34 -15.73 -35.66
CA CYS A 679 11.27 -17.20 -35.53
C CYS A 679 10.22 -17.86 -36.46
N GLY A 680 9.15 -17.15 -36.83
CA GLY A 680 8.12 -17.63 -37.76
C GLY A 680 6.74 -17.89 -37.15
N LYS A 681 6.57 -17.65 -35.83
CA LYS A 681 5.32 -17.89 -35.09
C LYS A 681 4.02 -17.46 -35.79
N GLY A 682 3.90 -16.21 -36.25
CA GLY A 682 2.70 -15.73 -36.98
C GLY A 682 2.42 -16.35 -38.37
N THR A 683 3.33 -17.20 -38.89
CA THR A 683 3.03 -18.15 -39.98
C THR A 683 2.40 -19.41 -39.39
N GLN A 684 3.03 -20.00 -38.37
CA GLN A 684 2.54 -21.21 -37.73
C GLN A 684 1.17 -21.02 -37.06
N CYS A 685 0.91 -19.89 -36.42
CA CYS A 685 -0.42 -19.57 -35.87
C CYS A 685 -1.53 -19.70 -36.93
N LYS A 686 -1.28 -19.31 -38.19
CA LYS A 686 -2.27 -19.46 -39.28
C LYS A 686 -2.47 -20.93 -39.64
N ASN A 687 -1.40 -21.70 -39.74
CA ASN A 687 -1.44 -23.13 -40.02
C ASN A 687 -2.19 -23.88 -38.89
N ILE A 688 -1.99 -23.49 -37.63
CA ILE A 688 -2.71 -24.06 -36.47
C ILE A 688 -4.19 -23.69 -36.52
N VAL A 689 -4.55 -22.43 -36.80
CA VAL A 689 -5.96 -22.00 -37.02
C VAL A 689 -6.62 -22.83 -38.12
N GLU A 690 -5.94 -23.06 -39.25
CA GLU A 690 -6.48 -23.82 -40.38
C GLU A 690 -6.64 -25.32 -40.10
N LYS A 691 -5.72 -25.95 -39.32
CA LYS A 691 -5.83 -27.37 -38.94
C LYS A 691 -6.77 -27.62 -37.75
N TYR A 692 -6.79 -26.73 -36.75
CA TYR A 692 -7.41 -26.99 -35.43
C TYR A 692 -8.57 -26.05 -35.06
N GLY A 693 -8.85 -24.99 -35.82
CA GLY A 693 -10.04 -24.15 -35.63
C GLY A 693 -10.01 -23.13 -34.49
N PHE A 694 -8.88 -22.96 -33.80
CA PHE A 694 -8.67 -21.92 -32.77
C PHE A 694 -8.88 -20.49 -33.31
N ALA A 695 -9.18 -19.54 -32.42
CA ALA A 695 -9.09 -18.11 -32.72
C ALA A 695 -7.64 -17.63 -32.56
N HIS A 696 -7.14 -16.79 -33.48
CA HIS A 696 -5.79 -16.24 -33.39
C HIS A 696 -5.81 -14.74 -33.04
N LEU A 697 -5.15 -14.40 -31.94
CA LEU A 697 -5.00 -13.05 -31.42
C LEU A 697 -3.54 -12.64 -31.46
N SER A 698 -3.18 -11.70 -32.33
CA SER A 698 -1.81 -11.17 -32.43
C SER A 698 -1.73 -9.82 -31.74
N ILE A 699 -0.96 -9.74 -30.64
CA ILE A 699 -0.75 -8.47 -29.91
C ILE A 699 -0.22 -7.39 -30.87
N GLY A 700 0.67 -7.79 -31.77
CA GLY A 700 1.23 -6.87 -32.76
C GLY A 700 0.18 -6.31 -33.72
N ASP A 701 -0.85 -7.08 -34.07
CA ASP A 701 -1.92 -6.63 -34.98
C ASP A 701 -3.04 -5.88 -34.27
N LEU A 702 -3.34 -6.22 -32.99
CA LEU A 702 -4.20 -5.41 -32.13
C LEU A 702 -3.62 -4.00 -31.93
N LEU A 703 -2.34 -3.89 -31.55
CA LEU A 703 -1.66 -2.60 -31.41
C LEU A 703 -1.57 -1.83 -32.74
N ARG A 704 -1.36 -2.51 -33.88
CA ARG A 704 -1.40 -1.87 -35.21
C ARG A 704 -2.80 -1.40 -35.60
N ALA A 705 -3.86 -2.09 -35.18
CA ALA A 705 -5.24 -1.66 -35.40
C ALA A 705 -5.56 -0.42 -34.55
N GLU A 706 -5.14 -0.40 -33.28
CA GLU A 706 -5.35 0.72 -32.39
C GLU A 706 -4.57 1.98 -32.82
N VAL A 707 -3.30 1.86 -33.23
CA VAL A 707 -2.55 2.95 -33.89
C VAL A 707 -3.28 3.48 -35.11
N LYS A 708 -3.88 2.59 -35.92
CA LYS A 708 -4.60 2.97 -37.15
C LYS A 708 -5.96 3.62 -36.88
N SER A 709 -6.51 3.53 -35.68
CA SER A 709 -7.78 4.18 -35.32
C SER A 709 -7.68 5.71 -35.35
N GLY A 710 -6.49 6.27 -35.09
CA GLY A 710 -6.29 7.70 -34.88
C GLY A 710 -6.73 8.18 -33.49
N SER A 711 -6.93 7.28 -32.53
CA SER A 711 -7.18 7.63 -31.14
C SER A 711 -5.96 8.29 -30.48
N LYS A 712 -6.18 9.02 -29.38
CA LYS A 712 -5.12 9.60 -28.53
C LYS A 712 -4.19 8.51 -27.94
N ARG A 713 -4.73 7.30 -27.70
CA ARG A 713 -3.99 6.09 -27.33
C ARG A 713 -3.09 5.63 -28.49
N GLY A 714 -3.62 5.59 -29.71
CA GLY A 714 -2.88 5.29 -30.94
C GLY A 714 -1.70 6.22 -31.21
N GLU A 715 -1.83 7.53 -30.93
CA GLU A 715 -0.72 8.49 -31.02
C GLU A 715 0.44 8.14 -30.06
N GLN A 716 0.13 7.73 -28.82
CA GLN A 716 1.12 7.30 -27.83
C GLN A 716 1.75 5.95 -28.22
N LEU A 717 0.94 4.97 -28.62
CA LEU A 717 1.39 3.66 -29.08
C LEU A 717 2.33 3.74 -30.28
N THR A 718 2.11 4.70 -31.20
CA THR A 718 2.99 4.93 -32.34
C THR A 718 4.44 5.18 -31.89
N GLN A 719 4.63 6.06 -30.91
CA GLN A 719 5.97 6.43 -30.43
C GLN A 719 6.69 5.27 -29.71
N LEU A 720 5.96 4.45 -28.95
CA LEU A 720 6.51 3.25 -28.31
C LEU A 720 6.93 2.21 -29.37
N MET A 721 6.07 1.97 -30.36
CA MET A 721 6.28 0.97 -31.41
C MET A 721 7.42 1.33 -32.37
N GLU A 722 7.58 2.61 -32.74
CA GLU A 722 8.69 3.07 -33.60
C GLU A 722 10.06 2.88 -32.95
N LYS A 723 10.16 3.09 -31.62
CA LYS A 723 11.39 2.84 -30.86
C LYS A 723 11.64 1.36 -30.58
N GLY A 724 10.62 0.52 -30.66
CA GLY A 724 10.67 -0.89 -30.23
C GLY A 724 10.51 -1.09 -28.71
N GLU A 725 10.00 -0.10 -27.99
CA GLU A 725 9.68 -0.18 -26.55
C GLU A 725 8.48 -1.13 -26.31
N LEU A 726 8.33 -1.61 -25.07
CA LEU A 726 7.12 -2.35 -24.68
C LEU A 726 5.96 -1.38 -24.40
N VAL A 727 4.76 -1.84 -24.71
CA VAL A 727 3.49 -1.21 -24.30
C VAL A 727 3.13 -1.72 -22.91
N SER A 728 2.53 -0.87 -22.07
CA SER A 728 2.15 -1.22 -20.70
C SER A 728 1.21 -2.41 -20.63
N ASP A 729 1.40 -3.24 -19.61
CA ASP A 729 0.73 -4.54 -19.45
C ASP A 729 -0.80 -4.39 -19.46
N ASP A 730 -1.35 -3.38 -18.79
CA ASP A 730 -2.80 -3.08 -18.75
C ASP A 730 -3.39 -2.83 -20.15
N ILE A 731 -2.71 -1.99 -20.96
CA ILE A 731 -3.15 -1.64 -22.32
C ILE A 731 -3.13 -2.87 -23.24
N VAL A 732 -2.24 -3.83 -23.00
CA VAL A 732 -2.16 -5.09 -23.75
C VAL A 732 -3.24 -6.07 -23.29
N LEU A 733 -3.51 -6.14 -21.99
CA LEU A 733 -4.50 -7.05 -21.39
C LEU A 733 -5.94 -6.63 -21.70
N GLU A 734 -6.22 -5.32 -21.71
CA GLU A 734 -7.50 -4.74 -22.15
C GLU A 734 -7.80 -5.10 -23.62
N LEU A 735 -6.88 -4.77 -24.55
CA LEU A 735 -7.00 -5.12 -25.98
C LEU A 735 -7.12 -6.64 -26.22
N LEU A 736 -6.59 -7.46 -25.33
CA LEU A 736 -6.78 -8.91 -25.35
C LEU A 736 -8.19 -9.32 -24.91
N ARG A 737 -8.69 -8.80 -23.79
CA ARG A 737 -10.04 -9.09 -23.28
C ARG A 737 -11.08 -8.75 -24.36
N ASP A 738 -11.02 -7.56 -24.93
CA ASP A 738 -11.93 -7.10 -25.99
C ASP A 738 -11.94 -8.08 -27.19
N ALA A 739 -10.75 -8.48 -27.65
CA ALA A 739 -10.62 -9.37 -28.79
C ALA A 739 -11.05 -10.82 -28.47
N ILE A 740 -10.89 -11.28 -27.23
CA ILE A 740 -11.42 -12.57 -26.76
C ILE A 740 -12.96 -12.54 -26.75
N PHE A 741 -13.55 -11.55 -26.08
CA PHE A 741 -14.99 -11.38 -25.92
C PHE A 741 -15.72 -11.07 -27.24
N SER A 742 -15.04 -10.43 -28.20
CA SER A 742 -15.57 -10.15 -29.54
C SER A 742 -15.69 -11.41 -30.41
N ILE A 743 -14.78 -12.38 -30.26
CA ILE A 743 -14.69 -13.55 -31.16
C ILE A 743 -15.48 -14.77 -30.64
N LYS A 744 -15.50 -15.02 -29.32
CA LYS A 744 -16.13 -16.19 -28.65
C LYS A 744 -15.98 -17.53 -29.41
N ASN A 745 -14.75 -18.05 -29.51
CA ASN A 745 -14.48 -19.31 -30.21
C ASN A 745 -14.48 -20.52 -29.25
N GLU A 746 -15.34 -21.51 -29.54
CA GLU A 746 -15.49 -22.77 -28.79
C GLU A 746 -14.23 -23.65 -28.78
N ASN A 747 -13.40 -23.58 -29.83
CA ASN A 747 -12.13 -24.34 -29.91
C ASN A 747 -11.01 -23.74 -29.04
N GLY A 748 -11.19 -22.50 -28.56
CA GLY A 748 -10.19 -21.76 -27.78
C GLY A 748 -9.34 -20.78 -28.59
N TYR A 749 -8.26 -20.31 -27.97
CA TYR A 749 -7.50 -19.14 -28.41
C TYR A 749 -5.99 -19.38 -28.49
N ILE A 750 -5.35 -18.79 -29.50
CA ILE A 750 -3.90 -18.79 -29.74
C ILE A 750 -3.43 -17.34 -29.72
N ILE A 751 -2.57 -16.99 -28.77
CA ILE A 751 -2.12 -15.60 -28.57
C ILE A 751 -0.66 -15.42 -29.03
N ASP A 752 -0.44 -14.78 -30.19
CA ASP A 752 0.88 -14.54 -30.78
C ASP A 752 1.57 -13.32 -30.13
N GLY A 753 2.70 -13.60 -29.47
CA GLY A 753 3.59 -12.58 -28.92
C GLY A 753 3.16 -12.06 -27.54
N TYR A 754 2.52 -12.93 -26.76
CA TYR A 754 2.10 -12.76 -25.36
C TYR A 754 2.35 -14.05 -24.57
N PRO A 755 2.72 -13.99 -23.29
CA PRO A 755 3.14 -12.81 -22.53
C PRO A 755 4.57 -12.38 -22.87
N ARG A 756 4.87 -11.07 -22.86
CA ARG A 756 6.21 -10.53 -23.13
C ARG A 756 7.06 -10.31 -21.88
N GLN A 757 6.41 -10.32 -20.71
CA GLN A 757 6.99 -10.22 -19.38
C GLN A 757 6.29 -11.27 -18.51
N LEU A 758 6.94 -11.77 -17.45
CA LEU A 758 6.29 -12.74 -16.54
C LEU A 758 5.01 -12.16 -15.87
N SER A 759 5.00 -10.87 -15.55
CA SER A 759 3.83 -10.15 -15.03
C SER A 759 2.57 -10.36 -15.86
N GLN A 760 2.68 -10.22 -17.18
CA GLN A 760 1.57 -10.37 -18.12
C GLN A 760 0.96 -11.78 -18.07
N GLY A 761 1.78 -12.83 -17.94
CA GLY A 761 1.28 -14.20 -17.84
C GLY A 761 0.45 -14.42 -16.59
N ILE A 762 1.00 -14.02 -15.44
CA ILE A 762 0.35 -14.13 -14.13
C ILE A 762 -0.95 -13.32 -14.07
N GLN A 763 -0.94 -12.09 -14.61
CA GLN A 763 -2.11 -11.21 -14.64
C GLN A 763 -3.22 -11.75 -15.56
N PHE A 764 -2.87 -12.42 -16.67
CA PHE A 764 -3.85 -13.10 -17.52
C PHE A 764 -4.43 -14.35 -16.87
N ASP A 765 -3.58 -15.17 -16.25
CA ASP A 765 -3.97 -16.40 -15.56
C ASP A 765 -4.91 -16.11 -14.37
N SER A 766 -4.68 -14.99 -13.68
CA SER A 766 -5.58 -14.39 -12.67
C SER A 766 -6.89 -13.87 -13.29
N ASP A 767 -6.79 -12.86 -14.15
CA ASP A 767 -7.91 -11.97 -14.45
C ASP A 767 -8.76 -12.39 -15.66
N VAL A 768 -8.34 -13.41 -16.42
CA VAL A 768 -9.02 -13.85 -17.64
C VAL A 768 -9.31 -15.34 -17.60
N THR A 769 -8.26 -16.16 -17.66
CA THR A 769 -8.35 -17.63 -17.55
C THR A 769 -6.95 -18.20 -17.39
N GLU A 770 -6.85 -19.36 -16.76
CA GLU A 770 -5.60 -20.11 -16.70
C GLU A 770 -5.15 -20.55 -18.11
N CYS A 771 -3.94 -20.17 -18.51
CA CYS A 771 -3.31 -20.65 -19.73
C CYS A 771 -3.09 -22.17 -19.66
N ARG A 772 -3.55 -22.88 -20.70
CA ARG A 772 -3.40 -24.34 -20.81
C ARG A 772 -1.95 -24.74 -21.09
N ALA A 773 -1.33 -24.06 -22.06
CA ALA A 773 0.02 -24.38 -22.52
C ALA A 773 0.70 -23.19 -23.22
N MET A 774 2.03 -23.15 -23.20
CA MET A 774 2.83 -22.23 -23.99
C MET A 774 3.53 -22.97 -25.13
N LEU A 775 3.24 -22.60 -26.38
CA LEU A 775 4.04 -23.01 -27.54
C LEU A 775 5.26 -22.08 -27.66
N TYR A 776 6.45 -22.65 -27.54
CA TYR A 776 7.72 -21.93 -27.67
C TYR A 776 8.49 -22.33 -28.92
N PHE A 777 8.67 -21.37 -29.82
CA PHE A 777 9.51 -21.49 -31.02
C PHE A 777 10.97 -21.17 -30.69
N GLU A 778 11.76 -22.22 -30.48
CA GLU A 778 13.20 -22.13 -30.26
C GLU A 778 13.91 -21.86 -31.59
N CYS A 779 14.72 -20.79 -31.63
CA CYS A 779 15.34 -20.29 -32.85
C CYS A 779 16.63 -19.55 -32.46
N SER A 780 17.70 -19.73 -33.21
CA SER A 780 18.95 -18.99 -33.04
C SER A 780 18.86 -17.55 -33.54
N ASP A 781 19.64 -16.67 -32.91
CA ASP A 781 19.73 -15.25 -33.26
C ASP A 781 20.15 -15.05 -34.72
N ASP A 782 21.11 -15.82 -35.23
CA ASP A 782 21.56 -15.73 -36.63
C ASP A 782 20.41 -16.00 -37.61
N THR A 783 19.60 -17.04 -37.36
CA THR A 783 18.41 -17.34 -38.16
C THR A 783 17.33 -16.27 -38.00
N MET A 784 17.10 -15.77 -36.79
CA MET A 784 16.12 -14.71 -36.51
C MET A 784 16.49 -13.38 -37.19
N ILE A 785 17.73 -12.92 -37.04
CA ILE A 785 18.28 -11.72 -37.70
C ILE A 785 18.18 -11.87 -39.21
N SER A 786 18.60 -13.01 -39.78
CA SER A 786 18.53 -13.26 -41.22
C SER A 786 17.10 -13.18 -41.76
N ARG A 787 16.13 -13.80 -41.06
CA ARG A 787 14.70 -13.76 -41.43
C ARG A 787 14.11 -12.35 -41.30
N LEU A 788 14.52 -11.57 -40.30
CA LEU A 788 14.08 -10.18 -40.12
C LEU A 788 14.66 -9.24 -41.20
N LEU A 789 15.92 -9.41 -41.59
CA LEU A 789 16.56 -8.61 -42.63
C LEU A 789 15.99 -8.86 -44.02
N GLU A 790 15.56 -10.09 -44.35
CA GLU A 790 14.79 -10.34 -45.57
C GLU A 790 13.35 -9.80 -45.48
N ARG A 791 12.73 -9.85 -44.30
CA ARG A 791 11.40 -9.26 -44.07
C ARG A 791 11.41 -7.74 -44.23
N ALA A 792 12.43 -7.05 -43.74
CA ALA A 792 12.58 -5.59 -43.87
C ALA A 792 12.53 -5.10 -45.33
N LYS A 793 13.04 -5.90 -46.27
CA LYS A 793 13.03 -5.59 -47.71
C LYS A 793 11.64 -5.72 -48.36
N THR A 794 10.66 -6.30 -47.67
CA THR A 794 9.40 -6.78 -48.26
C THR A 794 8.13 -6.43 -47.47
N SER A 795 8.22 -6.17 -46.17
CA SER A 795 7.05 -6.07 -45.28
C SER A 795 6.36 -4.70 -45.24
N GLY A 796 7.07 -3.62 -45.58
CA GLY A 796 6.57 -2.25 -45.40
C GLY A 796 6.34 -1.84 -43.94
N ARG A 797 6.91 -2.57 -42.98
CA ARG A 797 6.79 -2.28 -41.54
C ARG A 797 7.82 -1.25 -41.10
N VAL A 798 7.38 -0.28 -40.28
CA VAL A 798 8.26 0.74 -39.68
C VAL A 798 9.19 0.17 -38.60
N ASP A 799 8.77 -0.93 -37.94
CA ASP A 799 9.51 -1.61 -36.85
C ASP A 799 10.58 -2.63 -37.33
N ASP A 800 10.80 -2.76 -38.64
CA ASP A 800 11.74 -3.72 -39.27
C ASP A 800 13.09 -3.05 -39.68
N ASN A 801 13.71 -2.25 -38.81
CA ASN A 801 15.05 -1.68 -39.01
C ASN A 801 16.14 -2.38 -38.16
N GLU A 802 17.42 -2.25 -38.51
CA GLU A 802 18.52 -3.03 -37.90
C GLU A 802 18.73 -2.76 -36.40
N GLU A 803 18.53 -1.53 -35.93
CA GLU A 803 18.70 -1.17 -34.52
C GLU A 803 17.52 -1.70 -33.70
N THR A 804 16.28 -1.53 -34.19
CA THR A 804 15.07 -2.09 -33.59
C THR A 804 15.07 -3.63 -33.61
N ILE A 805 15.67 -4.28 -34.62
CA ILE A 805 15.88 -5.75 -34.65
C ILE A 805 16.75 -6.19 -33.46
N LYS A 806 17.89 -5.54 -33.23
CA LYS A 806 18.81 -5.86 -32.12
C LYS A 806 18.14 -5.61 -30.76
N LEU A 807 17.42 -4.50 -30.61
CA LEU A 807 16.68 -4.20 -29.39
C LEU A 807 15.63 -5.27 -29.10
N ARG A 808 14.83 -5.67 -30.09
CA ARG A 808 13.76 -6.68 -29.92
C ARG A 808 14.27 -8.07 -29.58
N LEU A 809 15.47 -8.44 -30.04
CA LEU A 809 16.16 -9.67 -29.60
C LEU A 809 16.59 -9.55 -28.14
N LYS A 810 17.27 -8.45 -27.77
CA LYS A 810 17.68 -8.16 -26.39
C LYS A 810 16.49 -8.20 -25.41
N THR A 811 15.40 -7.50 -25.72
CA THR A 811 14.16 -7.47 -24.91
C THR A 811 13.54 -8.85 -24.77
N PHE A 812 13.59 -9.69 -25.81
CA PHE A 812 13.08 -11.06 -25.75
C PHE A 812 13.87 -11.93 -24.75
N HIS A 813 15.21 -11.86 -24.77
CA HIS A 813 16.04 -12.60 -23.80
C HIS A 813 15.96 -12.03 -22.38
N GLU A 814 15.90 -10.70 -22.22
CA GLU A 814 15.90 -10.06 -20.90
C GLU A 814 14.54 -10.15 -20.18
N LEU A 815 13.41 -10.06 -20.90
CA LEU A 815 12.07 -9.93 -20.29
C LEU A 815 11.10 -11.08 -20.65
N THR A 816 11.18 -11.64 -21.85
CA THR A 816 10.25 -12.69 -22.30
C THR A 816 10.74 -14.10 -21.93
N GLN A 817 12.04 -14.35 -21.94
CA GLN A 817 12.61 -15.66 -21.62
C GLN A 817 12.30 -16.13 -20.17
N PRO A 818 12.29 -15.27 -19.14
CA PRO A 818 11.84 -15.66 -17.80
C PRO A 818 10.39 -16.18 -17.73
N ALA A 819 9.49 -15.74 -18.63
CA ALA A 819 8.15 -16.30 -18.73
C ALA A 819 8.17 -17.72 -19.33
N VAL A 820 9.02 -17.96 -20.34
CA VAL A 820 9.23 -19.31 -20.93
C VAL A 820 9.75 -20.29 -19.88
N GLU A 821 10.62 -19.82 -18.98
CA GLU A 821 11.14 -20.59 -17.85
C GLU A 821 10.04 -20.89 -16.81
N HIS A 822 9.21 -19.91 -16.43
CA HIS A 822 8.06 -20.14 -15.55
C HIS A 822 7.04 -21.17 -16.11
N TYR A 823 6.68 -21.08 -17.40
CA TYR A 823 5.78 -22.06 -18.02
C TYR A 823 6.44 -23.42 -18.28
N ARG A 824 7.78 -23.51 -18.24
CA ARG A 824 8.52 -24.79 -18.21
C ARG A 824 8.39 -25.46 -16.84
N ASP A 825 8.64 -24.71 -15.78
CA ASP A 825 8.69 -25.23 -14.42
C ASP A 825 7.28 -25.61 -13.90
N SER A 826 6.23 -24.95 -14.40
CA SER A 826 4.83 -25.37 -14.20
C SER A 826 4.36 -26.51 -15.13
N GLY A 827 5.24 -27.09 -15.95
CA GLY A 827 4.94 -28.24 -16.81
C GLY A 827 4.05 -27.95 -18.03
N LYS A 828 3.89 -26.68 -18.40
CA LYS A 828 2.98 -26.20 -19.47
C LYS A 828 3.68 -25.90 -20.81
N LEU A 829 5.00 -26.10 -20.92
CA LEU A 829 5.78 -25.67 -22.08
C LEU A 829 5.88 -26.73 -23.19
N MET A 830 5.39 -26.39 -24.37
CA MET A 830 5.62 -27.10 -25.63
C MET A 830 6.76 -26.42 -26.42
N THR A 831 7.97 -26.98 -26.41
CA THR A 831 9.07 -26.48 -27.26
C THR A 831 9.04 -27.11 -28.66
N VAL A 832 9.23 -26.28 -29.69
CA VAL A 832 9.38 -26.69 -31.11
C VAL A 832 10.58 -25.99 -31.73
N SER A 833 11.37 -26.71 -32.55
CA SER A 833 12.47 -26.11 -33.30
C SER A 833 11.93 -25.27 -34.46
N ALA A 834 12.36 -24.03 -34.56
CA ALA A 834 11.94 -23.10 -35.60
C ALA A 834 12.98 -22.91 -36.72
N GLU A 835 14.13 -23.61 -36.66
CA GLU A 835 15.22 -23.50 -37.63
C GLU A 835 14.85 -23.99 -39.04
N GLY A 836 13.98 -25.01 -39.13
CA GLY A 836 13.57 -25.64 -40.39
C GLY A 836 12.71 -24.77 -41.30
N THR A 837 12.28 -25.35 -42.43
CA THR A 837 11.29 -24.71 -43.32
C THR A 837 9.91 -24.65 -42.65
N PRO A 838 9.01 -23.74 -43.08
CA PRO A 838 7.69 -23.60 -42.46
C PRO A 838 6.87 -24.90 -42.41
N ASP A 839 7.02 -25.78 -43.39
CA ASP A 839 6.31 -27.06 -43.45
C ASP A 839 6.88 -28.09 -42.47
N GLU A 840 8.21 -28.17 -42.35
CA GLU A 840 8.90 -29.03 -41.37
C GLU A 840 8.57 -28.60 -39.93
N VAL A 841 8.68 -27.30 -39.65
CA VAL A 841 8.32 -26.72 -38.36
C VAL A 841 6.82 -26.94 -38.06
N PHE A 842 5.94 -26.90 -39.07
CA PHE A 842 4.52 -27.19 -38.84
C PHE A 842 4.26 -28.66 -38.49
N VAL A 843 5.07 -29.60 -38.99
CA VAL A 843 5.00 -31.02 -38.59
C VAL A 843 5.41 -31.20 -37.12
N GLU A 844 6.43 -30.47 -36.64
CA GLU A 844 6.78 -30.45 -35.20
C GLU A 844 5.68 -29.79 -34.35
N VAL A 845 5.12 -28.65 -34.78
CA VAL A 845 3.96 -28.01 -34.13
C VAL A 845 2.77 -28.96 -34.03
N CYS A 846 2.48 -29.71 -35.10
CA CYS A 846 1.43 -30.73 -35.09
C CYS A 846 1.71 -31.80 -34.03
N GLN A 847 2.95 -32.30 -33.94
CA GLN A 847 3.32 -33.30 -32.92
C GLN A 847 3.26 -32.73 -31.50
N ALA A 848 3.59 -31.46 -31.28
CA ALA A 848 3.44 -30.82 -29.98
C ALA A 848 1.96 -30.73 -29.57
N PHE A 849 1.11 -30.19 -30.46
CA PHE A 849 -0.32 -30.03 -30.25
C PHE A 849 -1.05 -31.37 -30.09
N ASP A 850 -0.82 -32.32 -31.00
CA ASP A 850 -1.45 -33.65 -31.00
C ASP A 850 -1.01 -34.54 -29.80
N ASN A 851 -0.08 -34.06 -28.96
CA ASN A 851 0.34 -34.69 -27.68
C ASN A 851 -0.09 -33.90 -26.42
N HIS A 852 -0.55 -32.65 -26.53
CA HIS A 852 -0.91 -31.77 -25.38
C HIS A 852 -2.39 -31.37 -25.33
N LEU A 853 -3.15 -31.60 -26.42
CA LEU A 853 -4.58 -31.30 -26.52
C LEU A 853 -5.45 -32.55 -26.31
#